data_AF-A0A9D1QBE6-F1
#
_entry.id   AF-A0A9D1QBE6-F1
#
_cell.length_a   1.000
_cell.length_b   1.000
_cell.length_c   1.000
_cell.angle_alpha   90.00
_cell.angle_beta   90.00
_cell.angle_gamma   90.00
#
_symmetry.space_group_name_H-M   'P 1'
#
loop_
_entity.id
_entity.type
_entity.pdbx_description
1 polymer ?
#
loop_
_entity_poly.entity_id
_entity_poly.type
_entity_poly.pdbx_seq_one_letter_code
_entity_poly.pdbx_strand_id
1 'polypeptide(L)'
;MRAGLPKKEPAMLEDWDKNDLYNQLMRHNEGKPLFVLHDGPPYANGSIHMGTALNKIIKDIIIRQKNMEGYKAPYVPGFDTHGLPIELKALSSVGSKKKDISKLELRQICEKFATEHIGIMSDQFKRLGVIGDFEHPYLTLKPEFEARQIEIFGEMAKKGYIYKGLKPVYWCPECRTALAEAEIEYGEDDCDSIFVRFHVTQDPNGVLAKYGIPMDKTWFVIWTTTTWTLPANEAICLNGALEYSFVKFGGEYHIMATDLVESVMQACGITEYEVVGQPVSGAEFEMMRYQHVYLPKEGLVILGDHVTLESGSGCVHTAGGHGVDDFNVSQKYNVPITVPVDDGGYLTELSGKYAGQKVWAANKTILADLTAAGVVLGQVHIKHQYPHCWRCHHPIIFRATEQWFCSIDAFKEEVYQAIDGVQWMPEWGHDRMYGMVRDRSDWCISRQRTWGVPIPAFYCKKCGKYHITDATIQAVSDLFRREGSDAWYKYEASEIIPAGEVCENCGGAEWTKDTDIMDVWFDSGSTWSAVLGERSELRYPADLYMEGADQFRGWFQSSLLTSVASQGIAPYKSVLCHGWVVDEQGKQMHKSAGNGVEPAEIIKDYGADIIRLWVASSDYTVDVRAGKNIFKQLSEAYRKIRNTARFILGNLDGFDPNTDLLPDDQLQEIDRWALAALDDLLRETDAGYAAYNFNKVYHAVYNFCVVAMSNFYLDVTKDRLYCTSGAARQAAQTAMYKILVALDKIIAPILCFTSQEIWDFMPKTEGMNRYVVFEEMPHAGRYAADEAFKAKWAKLIAVRDEVKKALETARNDKKIGASLEAAVTLYCGGETYDLLNSVPMDELADLMIVSRVELVRGEGGAASAIEGLGITAEHASGDKCERCWKYTADIGSHPAHPTLCARCASVIEG
;
A
#
# COMPACT_ATOMS: atom_id res chain seq x y z
N MET A 1 -7.42 -31.04 17.39
CA MET A 1 -7.80 -31.42 16.00
C MET A 1 -7.15 -30.44 15.05
N ARG A 2 -6.54 -30.89 13.94
CA ARG A 2 -5.77 -30.03 12.99
C ARG A 2 -6.63 -29.72 11.76
N ALA A 3 -6.64 -28.47 11.29
CA ALA A 3 -7.40 -28.04 10.11
C ALA A 3 -6.86 -28.65 8.80
N GLY A 4 -5.53 -28.79 8.69
CA GLY A 4 -4.90 -29.34 7.49
C GLY A 4 -4.98 -28.41 6.27
N LEU A 5 -5.07 -27.09 6.51
CA LEU A 5 -5.22 -26.06 5.48
C LEU A 5 -4.25 -26.20 4.29
N PRO A 6 -2.92 -26.40 4.48
CA PRO A 6 -2.00 -26.52 3.34
C PRO A 6 -2.34 -27.65 2.35
N LYS A 7 -3.09 -28.67 2.80
CA LYS A 7 -3.55 -29.80 1.96
C LYS A 7 -4.96 -29.60 1.42
N LYS A 8 -5.86 -28.98 2.19
CA LYS A 8 -7.28 -28.82 1.80
C LYS A 8 -7.51 -27.67 0.83
N GLU A 9 -6.84 -26.54 1.03
CA GLU A 9 -7.03 -25.34 0.20
C GLU A 9 -6.72 -25.60 -1.29
N PRO A 10 -5.65 -26.33 -1.69
CA PRO A 10 -5.42 -26.64 -3.11
C PRO A 10 -6.56 -27.44 -3.75
N ALA A 11 -7.15 -28.40 -3.04
CA ALA A 11 -8.27 -29.18 -3.55
C ALA A 11 -9.53 -28.32 -3.74
N MET A 12 -9.75 -27.33 -2.87
CA MET A 12 -10.84 -26.36 -3.04
C MET A 12 -10.59 -25.43 -4.24
N LEU A 13 -9.35 -24.98 -4.45
CA LEU A 13 -9.00 -24.19 -5.63
C LEU A 13 -9.24 -24.98 -6.92
N GLU A 14 -8.88 -26.27 -6.96
CA GLU A 14 -9.21 -27.13 -8.09
C GLU A 14 -10.71 -27.26 -8.33
N ASP A 15 -11.53 -27.32 -7.26
CA ASP A 15 -12.99 -27.33 -7.41
C ASP A 15 -13.49 -25.98 -7.95
N TRP A 16 -13.00 -24.85 -7.42
CA TRP A 16 -13.39 -23.52 -7.89
C TRP A 16 -13.05 -23.29 -9.37
N ASP A 17 -11.89 -23.78 -9.81
CA ASP A 17 -11.44 -23.73 -11.21
C ASP A 17 -12.34 -24.61 -12.11
N LYS A 18 -12.55 -25.89 -11.73
CA LYS A 18 -13.40 -26.83 -12.49
C LYS A 18 -14.85 -26.36 -12.63
N ASN A 19 -15.34 -25.62 -11.65
CA ASN A 19 -16.70 -25.11 -11.64
C ASN A 19 -16.79 -23.64 -12.07
N ASP A 20 -15.73 -23.03 -12.61
CA ASP A 20 -15.80 -21.66 -13.16
C ASP A 20 -16.37 -20.64 -12.13
N LEU A 21 -15.92 -20.73 -10.87
CA LEU A 21 -16.54 -20.04 -9.71
C LEU A 21 -16.69 -18.53 -9.95
N TYR A 22 -15.64 -17.89 -10.49
CA TYR A 22 -15.64 -16.45 -10.71
C TYR A 22 -16.71 -16.02 -11.71
N ASN A 23 -16.77 -16.63 -12.89
CA ASN A 23 -17.77 -16.26 -13.89
C ASN A 23 -19.17 -16.64 -13.43
N GLN A 24 -19.35 -17.73 -12.69
CA GLN A 24 -20.64 -18.05 -12.06
C GLN A 24 -21.06 -16.98 -11.03
N LEU A 25 -20.14 -16.46 -10.22
CA LEU A 25 -20.42 -15.35 -9.30
C LEU A 25 -20.87 -14.09 -10.07
N MET A 26 -20.18 -13.77 -11.17
CA MET A 26 -20.53 -12.63 -12.02
C MET A 26 -21.92 -12.79 -12.65
N ARG A 27 -22.28 -13.99 -13.11
CA ARG A 27 -23.62 -14.33 -13.63
C ARG A 27 -24.68 -14.26 -12.53
N HIS A 28 -24.37 -14.77 -11.34
CA HIS A 28 -25.27 -14.73 -10.17
C HIS A 28 -25.65 -13.30 -9.78
N ASN A 29 -24.72 -12.35 -9.96
CA ASN A 29 -24.93 -10.94 -9.65
C ASN A 29 -25.32 -10.09 -10.88
N GLU A 30 -25.69 -10.68 -12.02
CA GLU A 30 -26.18 -9.90 -13.15
C GLU A 30 -27.42 -9.06 -12.80
N GLY A 31 -27.47 -7.83 -13.32
CA GLY A 31 -28.55 -6.88 -13.05
C GLY A 31 -28.44 -6.11 -11.72
N LYS A 32 -27.53 -6.51 -10.82
CA LYS A 32 -27.25 -5.77 -9.58
C LYS A 32 -26.41 -4.50 -9.84
N PRO A 33 -26.43 -3.50 -8.94
CA PRO A 33 -25.57 -2.31 -9.05
C PRO A 33 -24.09 -2.68 -9.19
N LEU A 34 -23.38 -1.99 -10.09
CA LEU A 34 -21.96 -2.23 -10.34
C LEU A 34 -21.09 -1.51 -9.31
N PHE A 35 -20.14 -2.25 -8.71
CA PHE A 35 -19.04 -1.73 -7.91
C PHE A 35 -17.70 -2.07 -8.58
N VAL A 36 -16.90 -1.05 -8.89
CA VAL A 36 -15.61 -1.21 -9.59
C VAL A 36 -14.45 -0.86 -8.66
N LEU A 37 -13.72 -1.88 -8.22
CA LEU A 37 -12.38 -1.72 -7.65
C LEU A 37 -11.39 -1.93 -8.79
N HIS A 38 -10.66 -0.87 -9.18
CA HIS A 38 -9.65 -0.98 -10.22
C HIS A 38 -8.32 -1.42 -9.61
N ASP A 39 -7.76 -2.49 -10.15
CA ASP A 39 -6.52 -3.07 -9.67
C ASP A 39 -5.33 -2.25 -10.19
N GLY A 40 -4.47 -1.74 -9.32
CA GLY A 40 -3.17 -1.21 -9.72
C GLY A 40 -2.26 -2.36 -10.18
N PRO A 41 -1.60 -2.22 -11.35
CA PRO A 41 -0.90 -3.34 -11.95
C PRO A 41 0.45 -3.58 -11.27
N PRO A 42 0.67 -4.71 -10.57
CA PRO A 42 2.01 -5.07 -10.11
C PRO A 42 2.96 -5.33 -11.29
N TYR A 43 4.24 -5.01 -11.09
CA TYR A 43 5.28 -5.34 -12.07
C TYR A 43 5.43 -6.85 -12.27
N ALA A 44 5.38 -7.30 -13.53
CA ALA A 44 5.56 -8.69 -13.91
C ALA A 44 7.05 -9.11 -13.92
N ASN A 45 7.71 -9.11 -12.75
CA ASN A 45 9.16 -9.28 -12.70
C ASN A 45 9.71 -10.25 -11.62
N GLY A 46 8.86 -10.90 -10.82
CA GLY A 46 9.30 -11.78 -9.75
C GLY A 46 8.17 -12.50 -9.02
N SER A 47 8.52 -13.20 -7.94
CA SER A 47 7.54 -13.77 -7.01
C SER A 47 6.95 -12.70 -6.10
N ILE A 48 5.72 -12.94 -5.63
CA ILE A 48 5.02 -12.06 -4.68
C ILE A 48 5.73 -12.04 -3.32
N HIS A 49 5.66 -10.91 -2.63
CA HIS A 49 6.10 -10.76 -1.24
C HIS A 49 4.91 -10.47 -0.31
N MET A 50 5.14 -10.36 1.00
CA MET A 50 4.07 -10.11 1.98
C MET A 50 3.30 -8.81 1.72
N GLY A 51 3.97 -7.76 1.23
CA GLY A 51 3.30 -6.52 0.77
C GLY A 51 2.30 -6.76 -0.37
N THR A 52 2.66 -7.55 -1.39
CA THR A 52 1.72 -7.91 -2.47
C THR A 52 0.58 -8.79 -1.95
N ALA A 53 0.86 -9.69 -0.99
CA ALA A 53 -0.16 -10.52 -0.36
C ALA A 53 -1.16 -9.68 0.45
N LEU A 54 -0.67 -8.72 1.25
CA LEU A 54 -1.49 -7.75 1.99
C LEU A 54 -2.44 -7.02 1.03
N ASN A 55 -1.88 -6.40 -0.01
CA ASN A 55 -2.63 -5.66 -1.03
C ASN A 55 -3.74 -6.52 -1.65
N LYS A 56 -3.40 -7.68 -2.22
CA LYS A 56 -4.36 -8.50 -2.96
C LYS A 56 -5.44 -9.12 -2.08
N ILE A 57 -5.11 -9.46 -0.83
CA ILE A 57 -6.11 -9.98 0.11
C ILE A 57 -7.10 -8.89 0.52
N ILE A 58 -6.65 -7.65 0.77
CA ILE A 58 -7.56 -6.52 1.05
C ILE A 58 -8.53 -6.35 -0.12
N LYS A 59 -8.03 -6.32 -1.36
CA LYS A 59 -8.89 -6.24 -2.57
C LYS A 59 -9.91 -7.37 -2.62
N ASP A 60 -9.47 -8.61 -2.38
CA ASP A 60 -10.34 -9.77 -2.45
C ASP A 60 -11.40 -9.80 -1.33
N ILE A 61 -11.06 -9.35 -0.10
CA ILE A 61 -12.04 -9.19 0.98
C ILE A 61 -13.14 -8.20 0.54
N ILE A 62 -12.76 -7.05 -0.04
CA ILE A 62 -13.70 -6.03 -0.53
C ILE A 62 -14.57 -6.59 -1.66
N ILE A 63 -13.97 -7.25 -2.64
CA ILE A 63 -14.68 -7.81 -3.80
C ILE A 63 -15.68 -8.89 -3.36
N ARG A 64 -15.29 -9.79 -2.46
CA ARG A 64 -16.18 -10.82 -1.90
C ARG A 64 -17.31 -10.19 -1.12
N GLN A 65 -16.99 -9.26 -0.22
CA GLN A 65 -17.99 -8.50 0.55
C GLN A 65 -19.00 -7.84 -0.40
N LYS A 66 -18.56 -7.08 -1.41
CA LYS A 66 -19.46 -6.35 -2.30
C LYS A 66 -20.35 -7.28 -3.12
N ASN A 67 -19.81 -8.41 -3.59
CA ASN A 67 -20.61 -9.42 -4.28
C ASN A 67 -21.67 -10.08 -3.36
N MET A 68 -21.41 -10.17 -2.05
CA MET A 68 -22.36 -10.68 -1.05
C MET A 68 -23.31 -9.58 -0.50
N GLU A 69 -23.00 -8.29 -0.68
CA GLU A 69 -23.83 -7.14 -0.29
C GLU A 69 -24.80 -6.67 -1.38
N GLY A 70 -25.02 -7.49 -2.42
CA GLY A 70 -25.96 -7.17 -3.48
C GLY A 70 -25.40 -6.27 -4.59
N TYR A 71 -24.07 -6.24 -4.79
CA TYR A 71 -23.44 -5.63 -5.96
C TYR A 71 -22.97 -6.69 -6.97
N LYS A 72 -22.85 -6.29 -8.23
CA LYS A 72 -21.94 -6.95 -9.17
C LYS A 72 -20.56 -6.29 -9.02
N ALA A 73 -19.58 -7.02 -8.49
CA ALA A 73 -18.23 -6.49 -8.32
C ALA A 73 -17.22 -7.34 -9.11
N PRO A 74 -17.05 -7.08 -10.42
CA PRO A 74 -16.03 -7.73 -11.23
C PRO A 74 -14.64 -7.30 -10.76
N TYR A 75 -13.69 -8.23 -10.81
CA TYR A 75 -12.31 -7.95 -10.46
C TYR A 75 -11.39 -8.44 -11.57
N VAL A 76 -10.80 -7.47 -12.26
CA VAL A 76 -9.87 -7.71 -13.37
C VAL A 76 -8.46 -7.42 -12.87
N PRO A 77 -7.63 -8.45 -12.62
CA PRO A 77 -6.24 -8.24 -12.26
C PRO A 77 -5.44 -7.65 -13.42
N GLY A 78 -4.47 -6.82 -13.07
CA GLY A 78 -3.56 -6.19 -14.02
C GLY A 78 -2.11 -6.56 -13.83
N PHE A 79 -1.29 -6.32 -14.85
CA PHE A 79 0.17 -6.43 -14.76
C PHE A 79 0.87 -5.34 -15.55
N ASP A 80 1.87 -4.73 -14.93
CA ASP A 80 2.74 -3.75 -15.58
C ASP A 80 3.90 -4.53 -16.21
N THR A 81 3.91 -4.52 -17.54
CA THR A 81 4.78 -5.37 -18.34
C THR A 81 5.91 -4.61 -18.99
N HIS A 82 6.01 -3.29 -18.83
CA HIS A 82 7.03 -2.46 -19.46
C HIS A 82 8.13 -2.02 -18.49
N GLY A 83 9.14 -1.33 -19.05
CA GLY A 83 10.15 -0.61 -18.29
C GLY A 83 11.44 -1.36 -17.98
N LEU A 84 12.37 -0.59 -17.41
CA LEU A 84 13.73 -1.01 -17.13
C LEU A 84 13.88 -2.26 -16.25
N PRO A 85 13.05 -2.55 -15.22
CA PRO A 85 13.21 -3.74 -14.39
C PRO A 85 13.12 -5.03 -15.20
N ILE A 86 12.17 -5.09 -16.13
CA ILE A 86 11.99 -6.22 -17.03
C ILE A 86 13.14 -6.24 -18.03
N GLU A 87 13.48 -5.11 -18.64
CA GLU A 87 14.57 -5.02 -19.63
C GLU A 87 15.91 -5.51 -19.04
N LEU A 88 16.26 -5.12 -17.80
CA LEU A 88 17.48 -5.55 -17.12
C LEU A 88 17.47 -7.05 -16.77
N LYS A 89 16.35 -7.56 -16.23
CA LYS A 89 16.22 -8.99 -15.89
C LYS A 89 16.24 -9.86 -17.15
N ALA A 90 15.52 -9.45 -18.19
CA ALA A 90 15.55 -10.07 -19.51
C ALA A 90 16.97 -10.07 -20.11
N LEU A 91 17.69 -8.95 -20.08
CA LEU A 91 19.08 -8.91 -20.56
C LEU A 91 20.00 -9.81 -19.73
N SER A 92 19.79 -9.91 -18.42
CA SER A 92 20.59 -10.76 -17.54
C SER A 92 20.43 -12.25 -17.86
N SER A 93 19.25 -12.69 -18.31
CA SER A 93 18.97 -14.10 -18.65
C SER A 93 19.56 -14.53 -20.00
N VAL A 94 19.92 -13.58 -20.87
CA VAL A 94 20.44 -13.83 -22.23
C VAL A 94 21.97 -14.01 -22.29
N GLY A 95 22.68 -13.78 -21.18
CA GLY A 95 24.09 -14.12 -21.03
C GLY A 95 25.05 -13.31 -21.94
N SER A 96 25.92 -13.99 -22.68
CA SER A 96 26.99 -13.36 -23.52
C SER A 96 26.51 -12.79 -24.85
N LYS A 97 25.27 -13.06 -25.29
CA LYS A 97 24.69 -12.56 -26.55
C LYS A 97 24.31 -11.08 -26.52
N LYS A 98 24.54 -10.36 -25.42
CA LYS A 98 24.11 -8.96 -25.19
C LYS A 98 24.53 -7.94 -26.26
N LYS A 99 25.62 -8.17 -27.01
CA LYS A 99 26.21 -7.15 -27.90
C LYS A 99 25.58 -7.06 -29.29
N ASP A 100 24.81 -8.07 -29.71
CA ASP A 100 24.32 -8.19 -31.10
C ASP A 100 22.78 -8.29 -31.22
N ILE A 101 22.04 -7.88 -30.17
CA ILE A 101 20.56 -7.98 -30.15
C ILE A 101 19.96 -6.71 -30.77
N SER A 102 19.13 -6.86 -31.80
CA SER A 102 18.36 -5.75 -32.36
C SER A 102 17.29 -5.24 -31.38
N LYS A 103 16.79 -4.01 -31.60
CA LYS A 103 15.72 -3.45 -30.75
C LYS A 103 14.48 -4.35 -30.70
N LEU A 104 14.09 -4.91 -31.83
CA LEU A 104 12.91 -5.78 -31.92
C LEU A 104 13.12 -7.12 -31.18
N GLU A 105 14.29 -7.75 -31.35
CA GLU A 105 14.62 -8.98 -30.62
C GLU A 105 14.66 -8.74 -29.10
N LEU A 106 15.17 -7.60 -28.64
CA LEU A 106 15.16 -7.24 -27.22
C LEU A 106 13.73 -7.16 -26.68
N ARG A 107 12.83 -6.50 -27.42
CA ARG A 107 11.42 -6.35 -27.02
C ARG A 107 10.71 -7.70 -26.93
N GLN A 108 10.93 -8.59 -27.90
CA GLN A 108 10.40 -9.96 -27.86
C GLN A 108 10.90 -10.77 -26.66
N ILE A 109 12.17 -10.62 -26.28
CA ILE A 109 12.72 -11.27 -25.08
C ILE A 109 12.05 -10.72 -23.81
N CYS A 110 11.82 -9.41 -23.75
CA CYS A 110 11.14 -8.76 -22.62
C CYS A 110 9.66 -9.18 -22.51
N GLU A 111 8.94 -9.24 -23.62
CA GLU A 111 7.55 -9.75 -23.70
C GLU A 111 7.46 -11.17 -23.16
N LYS A 112 8.35 -12.06 -23.61
CA LYS A 112 8.39 -13.44 -23.15
C LYS A 112 8.66 -13.51 -21.64
N PHE A 113 9.64 -12.74 -21.16
CA PHE A 113 9.96 -12.69 -19.74
C PHE A 113 8.76 -12.22 -18.90
N ALA A 114 8.09 -11.14 -19.31
CA ALA A 114 6.92 -10.62 -18.61
C ALA A 114 5.79 -11.65 -18.57
N THR A 115 5.49 -12.29 -19.71
CA THR A 115 4.43 -13.30 -19.85
C THR A 115 4.66 -14.51 -18.93
N GLU A 116 5.88 -15.01 -18.83
CA GLU A 116 6.22 -16.11 -17.90
C GLU A 116 5.97 -15.72 -16.42
N HIS A 117 6.31 -14.48 -16.04
CA HIS A 117 6.14 -14.01 -14.66
C HIS A 117 4.69 -13.69 -14.30
N ILE A 118 3.86 -13.28 -15.27
CA ILE A 118 2.41 -13.11 -15.09
C ILE A 118 1.77 -14.42 -14.63
N GLY A 119 2.13 -15.56 -15.25
CA GLY A 119 1.62 -16.87 -14.87
C GLY A 119 1.98 -17.23 -13.42
N ILE A 120 3.25 -17.06 -13.06
CA ILE A 120 3.75 -17.33 -11.70
C ILE A 120 3.01 -16.49 -10.66
N MET A 121 2.87 -15.19 -10.90
CA MET A 121 2.20 -14.28 -9.96
C MET A 121 0.71 -14.58 -9.86
N SER A 122 0.06 -14.89 -10.99
CA SER A 122 -1.36 -15.27 -11.02
C SER A 122 -1.62 -16.52 -10.19
N ASP A 123 -0.78 -17.56 -10.33
CA ASP A 123 -0.88 -18.78 -9.52
C ASP A 123 -0.67 -18.49 -8.03
N GLN A 124 0.26 -17.60 -7.70
CA GLN A 124 0.51 -17.17 -6.32
C GLN A 124 -0.67 -16.38 -5.74
N PHE A 125 -1.33 -15.52 -6.51
CA PHE A 125 -2.55 -14.81 -6.10
C PHE A 125 -3.74 -15.76 -5.92
N LYS A 126 -3.97 -16.67 -6.88
CA LYS A 126 -4.97 -17.74 -6.75
C LYS A 126 -4.71 -18.58 -5.50
N ARG A 127 -3.44 -18.87 -5.18
CA ARG A 127 -3.07 -19.64 -3.98
C ARG A 127 -3.43 -18.91 -2.68
N LEU A 128 -3.50 -17.58 -2.66
CA LEU A 128 -4.01 -16.79 -1.54
C LEU A 128 -5.55 -16.80 -1.44
N GLY A 129 -6.25 -17.48 -2.35
CA GLY A 129 -7.71 -17.54 -2.43
C GLY A 129 -8.34 -16.35 -3.13
N VAL A 130 -7.56 -15.54 -3.86
CA VAL A 130 -8.10 -14.40 -4.61
C VAL A 130 -8.92 -14.91 -5.79
N ILE A 131 -10.14 -14.38 -5.95
CA ILE A 131 -11.00 -14.65 -7.11
C ILE A 131 -11.05 -13.43 -8.03
N GLY A 132 -10.97 -13.66 -9.34
CA GLY A 132 -10.91 -12.61 -10.36
C GLY A 132 -10.74 -13.20 -11.76
N ASP A 133 -10.79 -12.34 -12.76
CA ASP A 133 -10.57 -12.71 -14.17
C ASP A 133 -9.07 -12.88 -14.47
N PHE A 134 -8.45 -13.89 -13.87
CA PHE A 134 -7.05 -14.26 -14.13
C PHE A 134 -6.85 -14.93 -15.50
N GLU A 135 -7.93 -15.29 -16.20
CA GLU A 135 -7.87 -15.81 -17.57
C GLU A 135 -7.67 -14.67 -18.57
N HIS A 136 -8.30 -13.52 -18.33
CA HIS A 136 -8.17 -12.33 -19.16
C HIS A 136 -7.68 -11.12 -18.35
N PRO A 137 -6.47 -11.17 -17.74
CA PRO A 137 -5.92 -10.01 -17.08
C PRO A 137 -5.68 -8.88 -18.10
N TYR A 138 -5.67 -7.64 -17.62
CA TYR A 138 -5.19 -6.53 -18.43
C TYR A 138 -3.67 -6.45 -18.35
N LEU A 139 -2.99 -6.21 -19.47
CA LEU A 139 -1.53 -6.10 -19.54
C LEU A 139 -1.18 -4.81 -20.27
N THR A 140 -0.17 -4.08 -19.80
CA THR A 140 0.23 -2.82 -20.44
C THR A 140 0.77 -3.01 -21.86
N LEU A 141 1.27 -4.20 -22.19
CA LEU A 141 1.74 -4.58 -23.54
C LEU A 141 0.64 -4.96 -24.54
N LYS A 142 -0.64 -5.01 -24.13
CA LYS A 142 -1.71 -5.40 -25.06
C LYS A 142 -1.91 -4.32 -26.14
N PRO A 143 -2.08 -4.68 -27.42
CA PRO A 143 -2.26 -3.72 -28.52
C PRO A 143 -3.33 -2.64 -28.26
N GLU A 144 -4.48 -3.05 -27.73
CA GLU A 144 -5.57 -2.14 -27.38
C GLU A 144 -5.21 -1.18 -26.24
N PHE A 145 -4.40 -1.63 -25.28
CA PHE A 145 -3.94 -0.82 -24.16
C PHE A 145 -2.98 0.28 -24.67
N GLU A 146 -1.97 -0.12 -25.43
CA GLU A 146 -0.96 0.80 -25.97
C GLU A 146 -1.59 1.83 -26.90
N ALA A 147 -2.55 1.43 -27.73
CA ALA A 147 -3.30 2.34 -28.59
C ALA A 147 -4.03 3.42 -27.76
N ARG A 148 -4.73 3.00 -26.69
CA ARG A 148 -5.46 3.93 -25.82
C ARG A 148 -4.53 4.87 -25.06
N GLN A 149 -3.33 4.40 -24.71
CA GLN A 149 -2.28 5.23 -24.12
C GLN A 149 -1.79 6.31 -25.10
N ILE A 150 -1.62 5.98 -26.39
CA ILE A 150 -1.28 6.95 -27.44
C ILE A 150 -2.38 8.01 -27.61
N GLU A 151 -3.65 7.60 -27.56
CA GLU A 151 -4.79 8.51 -27.63
C GLU A 151 -4.79 9.50 -26.44
N ILE A 152 -4.51 9.04 -25.21
CA ILE A 152 -4.36 9.91 -24.03
C ILE A 152 -3.22 10.92 -24.24
N PHE A 153 -2.05 10.44 -24.68
CA PHE A 153 -0.92 11.32 -24.99
C PHE A 153 -1.30 12.40 -26.01
N GLY A 154 -2.02 12.02 -27.07
CA GLY A 154 -2.50 12.94 -28.09
C GLY A 154 -3.43 14.01 -27.53
N GLU A 155 -4.40 13.64 -26.69
CA GLU A 155 -5.31 14.60 -26.04
C GLU A 155 -4.55 15.60 -25.14
N MET A 156 -3.54 15.13 -24.41
CA MET A 156 -2.69 15.98 -23.59
C MET A 156 -1.81 16.90 -24.45
N ALA A 157 -1.26 16.39 -25.56
CA ALA A 157 -0.45 17.17 -26.49
C ALA A 157 -1.28 18.26 -27.19
N LYS A 158 -2.51 17.93 -27.61
CA LYS A 158 -3.46 18.86 -28.24
C LYS A 158 -3.82 20.04 -27.33
N LYS A 159 -3.87 19.82 -26.02
CA LYS A 159 -4.10 20.86 -25.00
C LYS A 159 -2.84 21.67 -24.67
N GLY A 160 -1.69 21.35 -25.26
CA GLY A 160 -0.42 22.05 -25.03
C GLY A 160 0.28 21.65 -23.73
N TYR A 161 -0.14 20.56 -23.08
CA TYR A 161 0.50 20.09 -21.84
C TYR A 161 1.78 19.30 -22.11
N ILE A 162 1.91 18.69 -23.28
CA ILE A 162 3.11 17.96 -23.68
C ILE A 162 4.04 18.85 -24.48
N TYR A 163 5.30 18.92 -24.07
CA TYR A 163 6.33 19.67 -24.78
C TYR A 163 7.71 19.02 -24.66
N LYS A 164 8.61 19.36 -25.58
CA LYS A 164 10.02 18.96 -25.53
C LYS A 164 10.87 20.14 -25.08
N GLY A 165 11.75 19.93 -24.11
CA GLY A 165 12.61 20.98 -23.57
C GLY A 165 13.94 20.45 -23.06
N LEU A 166 14.96 21.31 -23.00
CA LEU A 166 16.22 21.04 -22.32
C LEU A 166 16.06 21.41 -20.85
N LYS A 167 16.12 20.44 -19.94
CA LYS A 167 16.13 20.69 -18.49
C LYS A 167 17.07 19.73 -17.78
N PRO A 168 17.66 20.12 -16.63
CA PRO A 168 18.36 19.19 -15.75
C PRO A 168 17.37 18.14 -15.24
N VAL A 169 17.71 16.88 -15.49
CA VAL A 169 16.95 15.74 -14.97
C VAL A 169 17.88 14.87 -14.13
N TYR A 170 17.30 14.11 -13.21
CA TYR A 170 18.00 13.00 -12.59
C TYR A 170 18.43 12.02 -13.69
N TRP A 171 19.72 11.75 -13.78
CA TRP A 171 20.31 10.91 -14.80
C TRP A 171 21.14 9.83 -14.14
N CYS A 172 20.88 8.57 -14.49
CA CYS A 172 21.69 7.45 -14.04
C CYS A 172 22.73 7.11 -15.12
N PRO A 173 24.04 7.37 -14.90
CA PRO A 173 25.07 7.05 -15.88
C PRO A 173 25.25 5.55 -16.14
N GLU A 174 24.97 4.72 -15.14
CA GLU A 174 25.05 3.26 -15.27
C GLU A 174 23.89 2.69 -16.11
N CYS A 175 22.68 3.23 -15.93
CA CYS A 175 21.49 2.82 -16.70
C CYS A 175 21.30 3.61 -18.00
N ARG A 176 22.05 4.71 -18.18
CA ARG A 176 21.99 5.66 -19.31
C ARG A 176 20.58 6.13 -19.63
N THR A 177 19.86 6.59 -18.59
CA THR A 177 18.48 7.05 -18.73
C THR A 177 18.17 8.13 -17.70
N ALA A 178 17.26 9.02 -18.06
CA ALA A 178 16.58 9.88 -17.11
C ALA A 178 15.77 9.05 -16.10
N LEU A 179 15.62 9.58 -14.89
CA LEU A 179 14.81 9.03 -13.80
C LEU A 179 13.79 10.08 -13.35
N ALA A 180 12.59 9.63 -12.99
CA ALA A 180 11.66 10.46 -12.23
C ALA A 180 12.08 10.54 -10.76
N GLU A 181 11.58 11.54 -10.03
CA GLU A 181 11.83 11.68 -8.59
C GLU A 181 11.37 10.45 -7.78
N ALA A 182 10.26 9.81 -8.20
CA ALA A 182 9.77 8.57 -7.62
C ALA A 182 10.72 7.36 -7.82
N GLU A 183 11.73 7.49 -8.68
CA GLU A 183 12.74 6.48 -8.98
C GLU A 183 14.07 6.74 -8.23
N ILE A 184 14.09 7.66 -7.26
CA ILE A 184 15.28 8.02 -6.48
C ILE A 184 15.21 7.45 -5.07
N GLU A 185 16.32 6.87 -4.61
CA GLU A 185 16.55 6.53 -3.20
C GLU A 185 17.74 7.34 -2.66
N TYR A 186 17.83 7.52 -1.35
CA TYR A 186 18.92 8.28 -0.73
C TYR A 186 19.84 7.35 0.06
N GLY A 187 21.16 7.54 -0.10
CA GLY A 187 22.21 6.79 0.58
C GLY A 187 23.32 7.72 1.09
N GLU A 188 24.12 7.26 2.06
CA GLU A 188 25.26 8.05 2.58
C GLU A 188 26.52 7.86 1.73
N ASP A 189 26.97 8.95 1.10
CA ASP A 189 28.20 8.98 0.30
C ASP A 189 29.27 9.87 0.94
N ASP A 190 30.52 9.42 0.83
CA ASP A 190 31.70 10.20 1.19
C ASP A 190 32.04 11.19 0.04
N CYS A 191 32.25 12.47 0.37
CA CYS A 191 32.65 13.47 -0.61
C CYS A 191 33.62 14.52 -0.03
N ASP A 192 34.42 15.12 -0.90
CA ASP A 192 35.30 16.23 -0.56
C ASP A 192 34.58 17.54 -0.83
N SER A 193 34.32 18.29 0.24
CA SER A 193 33.81 19.66 0.21
C SER A 193 34.98 20.62 0.09
N ILE A 194 35.03 21.41 -0.99
CA ILE A 194 36.17 22.28 -1.31
C ILE A 194 35.77 23.74 -1.42
N PHE A 195 36.67 24.63 -0.99
CA PHE A 195 36.57 26.07 -1.17
C PHE A 195 37.59 26.51 -2.23
N VAL A 196 37.11 27.15 -3.30
CA VAL A 196 37.93 27.50 -4.46
C VAL A 196 37.78 28.99 -4.76
N ARG A 197 38.88 29.67 -5.07
CA ARG A 197 38.89 31.11 -5.34
C ARG A 197 38.92 31.41 -6.85
N PHE A 198 38.05 32.31 -7.31
CA PHE A 198 37.90 32.74 -8.71
C PHE A 198 38.29 34.21 -8.86
N HIS A 199 39.20 34.51 -9.79
CA HIS A 199 39.83 35.85 -9.91
C HIS A 199 38.85 36.86 -10.47
N VAL A 200 38.71 38.04 -9.86
CA VAL A 200 37.88 39.10 -10.41
C VAL A 200 38.59 39.80 -11.57
N THR A 201 37.94 39.87 -12.73
CA THR A 201 38.49 40.50 -13.94
C THR A 201 37.80 41.82 -14.29
N GLN A 202 36.54 42.02 -13.89
CA GLN A 202 35.81 43.27 -14.12
C GLN A 202 34.86 43.62 -12.96
N ASP A 203 34.81 44.90 -12.62
CA ASP A 203 33.95 45.51 -11.62
C ASP A 203 33.16 46.67 -12.25
N PRO A 204 32.06 46.40 -12.98
CA PRO A 204 31.31 47.43 -13.69
C PRO A 204 30.61 48.42 -12.75
N ASN A 205 30.32 48.01 -11.51
CA ASN A 205 29.61 48.83 -10.52
C ASN A 205 30.56 49.65 -9.63
N GLY A 206 31.88 49.46 -9.78
CA GLY A 206 32.90 50.22 -9.05
C GLY A 206 32.96 49.92 -7.55
N VAL A 207 32.49 48.74 -7.13
CA VAL A 207 32.44 48.34 -5.72
C VAL A 207 33.85 48.28 -5.13
N LEU A 208 34.80 47.63 -5.79
CA LEU A 208 36.17 47.48 -5.29
C LEU A 208 36.86 48.84 -5.16
N ALA A 209 36.64 49.72 -6.14
CA ALA A 209 37.19 51.08 -6.14
C ALA A 209 36.68 51.91 -4.94
N LYS A 210 35.40 51.77 -4.57
CA LYS A 210 34.78 52.45 -3.41
C LYS A 210 35.46 52.10 -2.09
N TYR A 211 36.01 50.89 -1.97
CA TYR A 211 36.72 50.41 -0.76
C TYR A 211 38.25 50.43 -0.89
N GLY A 212 38.79 50.96 -1.99
CA GLY A 212 40.24 51.01 -2.23
C GLY A 212 40.89 49.63 -2.42
N ILE A 213 40.12 48.64 -2.88
CA ILE A 213 40.56 47.26 -3.05
C ILE A 213 41.09 47.04 -4.48
N PRO A 214 42.32 46.54 -4.64
CA PRO A 214 42.89 46.26 -5.95
C PRO A 214 42.24 45.03 -6.61
N MET A 215 41.62 45.23 -7.77
CA MET A 215 40.92 44.18 -8.53
C MET A 215 41.83 42.99 -8.88
N ASP A 216 43.08 43.24 -9.25
CA ASP A 216 44.08 42.21 -9.60
C ASP A 216 44.42 41.26 -8.43
N LYS A 217 44.03 41.60 -7.20
CA LYS A 217 44.21 40.78 -6.00
C LYS A 217 42.90 40.34 -5.35
N THR A 218 41.79 40.42 -6.08
CA THR A 218 40.45 40.15 -5.54
C THR A 218 39.90 38.83 -6.09
N TRP A 219 39.26 38.06 -5.23
CA TRP A 219 38.75 36.73 -5.54
C TRP A 219 37.35 36.50 -4.95
N PHE A 220 36.45 35.86 -5.69
CA PHE A 220 35.26 35.25 -5.11
C PHE A 220 35.59 33.85 -4.59
N VAL A 221 35.14 33.52 -3.38
CA VAL A 221 35.34 32.18 -2.80
C VAL A 221 34.08 31.38 -3.00
N ILE A 222 34.11 30.40 -3.90
CA ILE A 222 33.00 29.46 -4.07
C ILE A 222 33.20 28.23 -3.20
N TRP A 223 32.10 27.51 -3.00
CA TRP A 223 32.07 26.22 -2.34
C TRP A 223 31.39 25.18 -3.24
N THR A 224 31.89 23.95 -3.24
CA THR A 224 31.26 22.82 -3.92
C THR A 224 31.63 21.49 -3.30
N THR A 225 30.71 20.53 -3.36
CA THR A 225 30.93 19.10 -3.05
C THR A 225 31.10 18.25 -4.32
N THR A 226 30.91 18.86 -5.50
CA THR A 226 30.89 18.18 -6.80
C THR A 226 31.93 18.79 -7.74
N THR A 227 33.22 18.58 -7.46
CA THR A 227 34.35 19.13 -8.22
C THR A 227 34.25 18.91 -9.74
N TRP A 228 33.68 17.78 -10.18
CA TRP A 228 33.46 17.43 -11.59
C TRP A 228 32.51 18.39 -12.33
N THR A 229 31.73 19.20 -11.61
CA THR A 229 30.82 20.20 -12.21
C THR A 229 31.51 21.51 -12.54
N LEU A 230 32.72 21.77 -12.02
CA LEU A 230 33.46 23.01 -12.29
C LEU A 230 33.67 23.31 -13.78
N PRO A 231 33.94 22.36 -14.69
CA PRO A 231 34.04 22.68 -16.12
C PRO A 231 32.75 23.32 -16.70
N ALA A 232 31.59 23.02 -16.10
CA ALA A 232 30.29 23.55 -16.48
C ALA A 232 29.95 24.90 -15.83
N ASN A 233 30.83 25.45 -15.00
CA ASN A 233 30.60 26.73 -14.34
C ASN A 233 30.51 27.87 -15.36
N GLU A 234 29.40 28.60 -15.38
CA GLU A 234 29.20 29.76 -16.27
C GLU A 234 28.91 31.06 -15.49
N ALA A 235 28.56 30.94 -14.20
CA ALA A 235 28.34 32.07 -13.32
C ALA A 235 28.70 31.79 -11.84
N ILE A 236 28.78 32.83 -11.03
CA ILE A 236 28.75 32.76 -9.56
C ILE A 236 27.47 33.44 -9.09
N CYS A 237 26.62 32.71 -8.40
CA CYS A 237 25.36 33.21 -7.87
C CYS A 237 25.55 33.71 -6.43
N LEU A 238 25.05 34.92 -6.17
CA LEU A 238 24.95 35.54 -4.86
C LEU A 238 23.48 35.78 -4.52
N ASN A 239 23.16 35.95 -3.24
CA ASN A 239 21.85 36.44 -2.84
C ASN A 239 21.89 37.96 -2.72
N GLY A 240 21.02 38.68 -3.44
CA GLY A 240 20.99 40.14 -3.42
C GLY A 240 20.67 40.75 -2.04
N ALA A 241 19.92 40.02 -1.21
CA ALA A 241 19.52 40.47 0.13
C ALA A 241 20.56 40.19 1.23
N LEU A 242 21.57 39.35 0.95
CA LEU A 242 22.63 39.03 1.91
C LEU A 242 23.79 40.04 1.82
N GLU A 243 24.54 40.16 2.92
CA GLU A 243 25.72 41.01 2.99
C GLU A 243 27.00 40.19 2.83
N TYR A 244 27.96 40.72 2.08
CA TYR A 244 29.23 40.10 1.71
C TYR A 244 30.39 40.96 2.20
N SER A 245 31.45 40.28 2.66
CA SER A 245 32.62 40.92 3.26
C SER A 245 33.88 40.67 2.43
N PHE A 246 34.80 41.65 2.45
CA PHE A 246 36.14 41.51 1.86
C PHE A 246 37.10 40.99 2.92
N VAL A 247 37.46 39.71 2.84
CA VAL A 247 38.36 39.05 3.80
C VAL A 247 39.78 39.07 3.26
N LYS A 248 40.67 39.76 3.96
CA LYS A 248 42.06 39.95 3.58
C LYS A 248 42.97 39.00 4.34
N PHE A 249 43.72 38.18 3.59
CA PHE A 249 44.81 37.35 4.09
C PHE A 249 45.82 37.12 2.97
N GLY A 250 47.09 36.87 3.30
CA GLY A 250 48.14 36.65 2.29
C GLY A 250 48.39 37.82 1.33
N GLY A 251 47.88 39.03 1.64
CA GLY A 251 47.97 40.20 0.76
C GLY A 251 46.92 40.27 -0.35
N GLU A 252 45.93 39.38 -0.33
CA GLU A 252 44.82 39.27 -1.29
C GLU A 252 43.46 39.45 -0.59
N TYR A 253 42.40 39.71 -1.36
CA TYR A 253 41.05 39.99 -0.87
C TYR A 253 40.07 38.93 -1.37
N HIS A 254 39.28 38.36 -0.46
CA HIS A 254 38.39 37.24 -0.72
C HIS A 254 36.94 37.60 -0.36
N ILE A 255 36.04 37.51 -1.33
CA ILE A 255 34.62 37.84 -1.18
C ILE A 255 33.84 36.58 -0.81
N MET A 256 33.11 36.66 0.30
CA MET A 256 32.18 35.64 0.81
C MET A 256 31.10 36.30 1.67
N ALA A 257 30.00 35.58 1.94
CA ALA A 257 28.94 36.10 2.79
C ALA A 257 29.47 36.37 4.21
N THR A 258 29.09 37.51 4.78
CA THR A 258 29.62 38.03 6.04
C THR A 258 29.43 37.03 7.18
N ASP A 259 28.25 36.42 7.28
CA ASP A 259 27.92 35.46 8.33
C ASP A 259 28.62 34.10 8.16
N LEU A 260 29.22 33.84 7.00
CA LEU A 260 29.97 32.61 6.70
C LEU A 260 31.49 32.79 6.80
N VAL A 261 31.99 34.00 7.08
CA VAL A 261 33.44 34.25 7.14
C VAL A 261 34.13 33.35 8.17
N GLU A 262 33.62 33.29 9.40
CA GLU A 262 34.25 32.52 10.47
C GLU A 262 34.29 31.02 10.15
N SER A 263 33.18 30.46 9.67
CA SER A 263 33.08 29.04 9.33
C SER A 263 33.96 28.66 8.15
N VAL A 264 34.03 29.49 7.10
CA VAL A 264 34.90 29.27 5.94
C VAL A 264 36.37 29.35 6.35
N MET A 265 36.76 30.36 7.13
CA MET A 265 38.15 30.51 7.60
C MET A 265 38.57 29.32 8.47
N GLN A 266 37.70 28.87 9.38
CA GLN A 266 37.94 27.68 10.19
C GLN A 266 38.10 26.41 9.33
N ALA A 267 37.19 26.20 8.37
CA ALA A 267 37.24 25.05 7.46
C ALA A 267 38.50 25.05 6.58
N CYS A 268 38.99 26.23 6.21
CA CYS A 268 40.23 26.40 5.44
C CYS A 268 41.50 26.38 6.31
N GLY A 269 41.38 26.35 7.65
CA GLY A 269 42.52 26.42 8.57
C GLY A 269 43.23 27.79 8.58
N ILE A 270 42.54 28.86 8.18
CA ILE A 270 43.07 30.22 8.12
C ILE A 270 42.76 30.92 9.44
N THR A 271 43.79 31.29 10.20
CA THR A 271 43.65 31.90 11.53
C THR A 271 43.98 33.39 11.55
N GLU A 272 44.77 33.88 10.58
CA GLU A 272 45.16 35.28 10.46
C GLU A 272 44.48 35.90 9.23
N TYR A 273 43.40 36.65 9.46
CA TYR A 273 42.67 37.39 8.44
C TYR A 273 42.10 38.70 8.99
N GLU A 274 41.82 39.64 8.10
CA GLU A 274 41.25 40.95 8.40
C GLU A 274 40.02 41.18 7.53
N VAL A 275 38.86 41.54 8.12
CA VAL A 275 37.70 42.01 7.34
C VAL A 275 37.90 43.48 7.01
N VAL A 276 37.91 43.82 5.72
CA VAL A 276 38.21 45.16 5.23
C VAL A 276 36.92 45.87 4.77
N GLY A 277 36.69 47.08 5.29
CA GLY A 277 35.51 47.88 4.95
C GLY A 277 34.25 47.45 5.70
N GLN A 278 33.11 48.03 5.30
CA GLN A 278 31.78 47.60 5.77
C GLN A 278 31.25 46.51 4.83
N PRO A 279 30.42 45.58 5.32
CA PRO A 279 29.73 44.61 4.47
C PRO A 279 28.96 45.30 3.33
N VAL A 280 28.88 44.60 2.20
CA VAL A 280 28.29 45.09 0.95
C VAL A 280 27.13 44.17 0.56
N SER A 281 26.00 44.75 0.16
CA SER A 281 24.89 43.94 -0.35
C SER A 281 25.32 43.12 -1.58
N GLY A 282 24.89 41.86 -1.65
CA GLY A 282 25.11 40.98 -2.80
C GLY A 282 24.71 41.61 -4.12
N ALA A 283 23.69 42.48 -4.11
CA ALA A 283 23.21 43.20 -5.29
C ALA A 283 24.24 44.16 -5.89
N GLU A 284 25.19 44.70 -5.10
CA GLU A 284 26.22 45.59 -5.65
C GLU A 284 27.23 44.83 -6.53
N PHE A 285 27.40 43.52 -6.34
CA PHE A 285 28.33 42.66 -7.11
C PHE A 285 27.73 42.13 -8.42
N GLU A 286 26.45 42.42 -8.70
CA GLU A 286 25.76 41.94 -9.90
C GLU A 286 26.51 42.37 -11.19
N MET A 287 26.64 41.45 -12.15
CA MET A 287 27.35 41.62 -13.43
C MET A 287 28.87 41.78 -13.34
N MET A 288 29.50 41.63 -12.17
CA MET A 288 30.96 41.47 -12.09
C MET A 288 31.43 40.28 -12.92
N ARG A 289 32.67 40.34 -13.42
CA ARG A 289 33.28 39.22 -14.15
C ARG A 289 34.43 38.61 -13.39
N TYR A 290 34.60 37.32 -13.61
CA TYR A 290 35.70 36.57 -13.05
C TYR A 290 36.33 35.64 -14.08
N GLN A 291 37.60 35.30 -13.88
CA GLN A 291 38.31 34.29 -14.66
C GLN A 291 38.01 32.90 -14.10
N HIS A 292 37.60 31.99 -14.98
CA HIS A 292 37.41 30.59 -14.60
C HIS A 292 38.75 29.96 -14.17
N VAL A 293 38.71 29.14 -13.12
CA VAL A 293 39.88 28.61 -12.38
C VAL A 293 40.95 27.90 -13.22
N TYR A 294 40.58 27.26 -14.32
CA TYR A 294 41.54 26.57 -15.22
C TYR A 294 41.12 26.53 -16.70
N LEU A 295 39.96 27.09 -17.05
CA LEU A 295 39.52 27.17 -18.44
C LEU A 295 39.74 28.60 -18.92
N PRO A 296 40.13 28.82 -20.18
CA PRO A 296 40.32 30.16 -20.74
C PRO A 296 38.97 30.81 -21.06
N LYS A 297 38.10 30.94 -20.05
CA LYS A 297 36.77 31.56 -20.14
C LYS A 297 36.51 32.49 -18.95
N GLU A 298 35.73 33.54 -19.17
CA GLU A 298 35.22 34.41 -18.09
C GLU A 298 33.77 34.04 -17.77
N GLY A 299 33.39 34.16 -16.49
CA GLY A 299 32.00 34.02 -16.03
C GLY A 299 31.44 35.32 -15.46
N LEU A 300 30.15 35.30 -15.11
CA LEU A 300 29.41 36.44 -14.57
C LEU A 300 28.97 36.21 -13.12
N VAL A 301 28.93 37.27 -12.31
CA VAL A 301 28.26 37.25 -11.02
C VAL A 301 26.78 37.60 -11.20
N ILE A 302 25.89 36.74 -10.73
CA ILE A 302 24.42 36.86 -10.90
C ILE A 302 23.71 36.75 -9.55
N LEU A 303 22.44 37.13 -9.49
CA LEU A 303 21.63 37.06 -8.26
C LEU A 303 20.59 35.95 -8.29
N GLY A 304 20.48 35.18 -7.19
CA GLY A 304 19.49 34.13 -7.01
C GLY A 304 19.14 33.88 -5.55
N ASP A 305 17.85 33.67 -5.29
CA ASP A 305 17.31 33.55 -3.92
C ASP A 305 17.57 32.17 -3.28
N HIS A 306 18.00 31.18 -4.07
CA HIS A 306 18.38 29.84 -3.60
C HIS A 306 19.70 29.83 -2.81
N VAL A 307 20.47 30.93 -2.85
CA VAL A 307 21.71 31.07 -2.09
C VAL A 307 21.37 31.44 -0.65
N THR A 308 21.75 30.59 0.30
CA THR A 308 21.44 30.74 1.74
C THR A 308 22.72 30.79 2.60
N LEU A 309 22.54 31.05 3.91
CA LEU A 309 23.60 31.06 4.91
C LEU A 309 23.76 29.72 5.65
N GLU A 310 23.09 28.66 5.21
CA GLU A 310 23.11 27.37 5.92
C GLU A 310 24.43 26.62 5.74
N SER A 311 25.09 26.77 4.58
CA SER A 311 26.36 26.10 4.28
C SER A 311 27.14 26.77 3.15
N GLY A 312 28.42 26.43 3.02
CA GLY A 312 29.32 26.95 1.99
C GLY A 312 29.90 28.33 2.32
N SER A 313 30.07 29.16 1.30
CA SER A 313 30.66 30.51 1.41
C SER A 313 29.69 31.64 1.10
N GLY A 314 28.44 31.31 0.73
CA GLY A 314 27.46 32.28 0.21
C GLY A 314 27.73 32.75 -1.22
N CYS A 315 28.79 32.23 -1.88
CA CYS A 315 29.02 32.38 -3.31
C CYS A 315 28.89 31.00 -3.97
N VAL A 316 27.81 30.77 -4.70
CA VAL A 316 27.52 29.47 -5.30
C VAL A 316 28.04 29.45 -6.72
N HIS A 317 28.94 28.53 -7.06
CA HIS A 317 29.31 28.33 -8.46
C HIS A 317 28.10 27.76 -9.20
N THR A 318 27.74 28.34 -10.35
CA THR A 318 26.51 28.00 -11.08
C THR A 318 26.83 27.24 -12.35
N ALA A 319 26.33 26.01 -12.42
CA ALA A 319 26.44 25.11 -13.55
C ALA A 319 25.04 24.68 -14.00
N GLY A 320 24.39 25.50 -14.84
CA GLY A 320 22.99 25.28 -15.26
C GLY A 320 22.72 23.92 -15.94
N GLY A 321 23.76 23.21 -16.41
CA GLY A 321 23.63 21.85 -16.93
C GLY A 321 23.45 20.76 -15.86
N HIS A 322 23.68 21.08 -14.58
CA HIS A 322 23.82 20.10 -13.49
C HIS A 322 23.09 20.48 -12.18
N GLY A 323 22.20 21.47 -12.22
CA GLY A 323 21.36 21.85 -11.08
C GLY A 323 20.08 22.54 -11.55
N VAL A 324 18.95 22.26 -10.88
CA VAL A 324 17.64 22.84 -11.26
C VAL A 324 17.60 24.34 -10.96
N ASP A 325 18.02 24.75 -9.76
CA ASP A 325 18.10 26.17 -9.39
C ASP A 325 19.12 26.92 -10.25
N ASP A 326 20.28 26.29 -10.48
CA ASP A 326 21.32 26.79 -11.39
C ASP A 326 20.76 27.01 -12.80
N PHE A 327 19.96 26.07 -13.31
CA PHE A 327 19.33 26.18 -14.62
C PHE A 327 18.33 27.34 -14.65
N ASN A 328 17.46 27.43 -13.65
CA ASN A 328 16.43 28.47 -13.58
C ASN A 328 17.05 29.88 -13.52
N VAL A 329 18.07 30.08 -12.69
CA VAL A 329 18.78 31.37 -12.62
C VAL A 329 19.57 31.64 -13.90
N SER A 330 20.20 30.62 -14.49
CA SER A 330 20.95 30.77 -15.75
C SER A 330 20.02 31.19 -16.89
N GLN A 331 18.81 30.61 -16.99
CA GLN A 331 17.79 31.02 -17.95
C GLN A 331 17.39 32.49 -17.76
N LYS A 332 17.16 32.93 -16.51
CA LYS A 332 16.78 34.32 -16.20
C LYS A 332 17.82 35.34 -16.68
N TYR A 333 19.10 35.03 -16.57
CA TYR A 333 20.21 35.91 -16.99
C TYR A 333 20.74 35.61 -18.40
N ASN A 334 20.14 34.67 -19.14
CA ASN A 334 20.63 34.18 -20.43
C ASN A 334 22.10 33.69 -20.38
N VAL A 335 22.49 33.06 -19.27
CA VAL A 335 23.78 32.39 -19.11
C VAL A 335 23.74 31.04 -19.84
N PRO A 336 24.81 30.63 -20.57
CA PRO A 336 24.83 29.36 -21.28
C PRO A 336 24.57 28.15 -20.37
N ILE A 337 23.88 27.14 -20.92
CA ILE A 337 23.66 25.86 -20.25
C ILE A 337 24.69 24.85 -20.78
N THR A 338 25.87 24.80 -20.15
CA THR A 338 26.96 23.92 -20.55
C THR A 338 26.80 22.53 -19.90
N VAL A 339 26.85 21.46 -20.71
CA VAL A 339 26.76 20.06 -20.25
C VAL A 339 28.02 19.30 -20.67
N PRO A 340 29.12 19.36 -19.91
CA PRO A 340 30.39 18.75 -20.26
C PRO A 340 30.46 17.25 -19.93
N VAL A 341 29.31 16.55 -19.86
CA VAL A 341 29.21 15.12 -19.51
C VAL A 341 28.30 14.38 -20.49
N ASP A 342 28.76 13.25 -21.00
CA ASP A 342 27.99 12.38 -21.90
C ASP A 342 26.95 11.51 -21.16
N ASP A 343 26.28 10.63 -21.91
CA ASP A 343 25.23 9.73 -21.40
C ASP A 343 25.77 8.67 -20.42
N GLY A 344 27.05 8.29 -20.55
CA GLY A 344 27.74 7.32 -19.70
C GLY A 344 28.42 7.91 -18.47
N GLY A 345 28.28 9.23 -18.24
CA GLY A 345 28.93 9.92 -17.13
C GLY A 345 30.43 10.18 -17.35
N TYR A 346 30.87 10.25 -18.60
CA TYR A 346 32.23 10.63 -18.96
C TYR A 346 32.28 12.11 -19.35
N LEU A 347 33.32 12.79 -18.89
CA LEU A 347 33.57 14.18 -19.25
C LEU A 347 33.86 14.28 -20.76
N THR A 348 33.27 15.27 -21.43
CA THR A 348 33.45 15.52 -22.87
C THR A 348 34.61 16.49 -23.11
N GLU A 349 34.89 16.80 -24.38
CA GLU A 349 35.88 17.81 -24.79
C GLU A 349 35.64 19.19 -24.17
N LEU A 350 34.40 19.50 -23.77
CA LEU A 350 34.07 20.74 -23.04
C LEU A 350 34.79 20.84 -21.69
N SER A 351 35.26 19.71 -21.14
CA SER A 351 36.08 19.67 -19.92
C SER A 351 37.57 19.86 -20.16
N GLY A 352 38.01 20.11 -21.40
CA GLY A 352 39.43 20.25 -21.73
C GLY A 352 40.22 18.99 -21.41
N LYS A 353 41.33 19.11 -20.66
CA LYS A 353 42.24 17.99 -20.35
C LYS A 353 41.63 16.83 -19.54
N TYR A 354 40.42 17.01 -19.00
CA TYR A 354 39.72 15.97 -18.24
C TYR A 354 38.79 15.11 -19.10
N ALA A 355 38.67 15.39 -20.40
CA ALA A 355 37.86 14.61 -21.33
C ALA A 355 38.19 13.11 -21.26
N GLY A 356 37.16 12.26 -21.29
CA GLY A 356 37.24 10.81 -21.19
C GLY A 356 37.31 10.25 -19.75
N GLN A 357 37.40 11.09 -18.71
CA GLN A 357 37.32 10.62 -17.32
C GLN A 357 35.87 10.50 -16.86
N LYS A 358 35.57 9.48 -16.06
CA LYS A 358 34.25 9.34 -15.41
C LYS A 358 34.10 10.37 -14.27
N VAL A 359 32.92 10.93 -14.07
CA VAL A 359 32.66 12.04 -13.12
C VAL A 359 33.32 11.87 -11.74
N TRP A 360 33.20 10.70 -11.11
CA TRP A 360 33.78 10.44 -9.78
C TRP A 360 35.30 10.33 -9.77
N ALA A 361 35.89 9.81 -10.86
CA ALA A 361 37.34 9.79 -11.02
C ALA A 361 37.87 11.20 -11.28
N ALA A 362 37.15 11.99 -12.07
CA ALA A 362 37.52 13.36 -12.40
C ALA A 362 37.58 14.27 -11.16
N ASN A 363 36.74 14.05 -10.14
CA ASN A 363 36.80 14.79 -8.88
C ASN A 363 38.23 14.85 -8.30
N LYS A 364 38.90 13.70 -8.22
CA LYS A 364 40.26 13.58 -7.65
C LYS A 364 41.29 14.29 -8.52
N THR A 365 41.20 14.12 -9.84
CA THR A 365 42.14 14.73 -10.79
C THR A 365 42.00 16.25 -10.81
N ILE A 366 40.77 16.77 -10.89
CA ILE A 366 40.50 18.21 -10.90
C ILE A 366 40.95 18.83 -9.58
N LEU A 367 40.64 18.20 -8.44
CA LEU A 367 41.07 18.69 -7.13
C LEU A 367 42.60 18.78 -7.01
N ALA A 368 43.33 17.74 -7.45
CA ALA A 368 44.80 17.76 -7.43
C ALA A 368 45.37 18.91 -8.26
N ASP A 369 44.80 19.18 -9.44
CA ASP A 369 45.21 20.29 -10.31
C ASP A 369 44.89 21.67 -9.70
N LEU A 370 43.70 21.83 -9.10
CA LEU A 370 43.32 23.08 -8.41
C LEU A 370 44.25 23.35 -7.22
N THR A 371 44.62 22.32 -6.46
CA THR A 371 45.57 22.43 -5.35
C THR A 371 46.96 22.79 -5.86
N ALA A 372 47.43 22.17 -6.94
CA ALA A 372 48.72 22.50 -7.56
C ALA A 372 48.75 23.93 -8.13
N ALA A 373 47.62 24.45 -8.60
CA ALA A 373 47.46 25.83 -9.06
C ALA A 373 47.34 26.84 -7.90
N GLY A 374 47.22 26.40 -6.65
CA GLY A 374 47.12 27.28 -5.47
C GLY A 374 45.80 28.04 -5.36
N VAL A 375 44.73 27.52 -5.99
CA VAL A 375 43.39 28.15 -5.98
C VAL A 375 42.41 27.51 -4.98
N VAL A 376 42.79 26.40 -4.34
CA VAL A 376 42.02 25.78 -3.24
C VAL A 376 42.38 26.47 -1.93
N LEU A 377 41.38 27.00 -1.23
CA LEU A 377 41.56 27.60 0.10
C LEU A 377 41.45 26.57 1.22
N GLY A 378 40.58 25.57 1.05
CA GLY A 378 40.33 24.54 2.05
C GLY A 378 39.63 23.31 1.47
N GLN A 379 39.83 22.18 2.11
CA GLN A 379 39.19 20.90 1.81
C GLN A 379 38.71 20.26 3.11
N VAL A 380 37.45 19.86 3.15
CA VAL A 380 36.83 19.12 4.26
C VAL A 380 36.24 17.84 3.72
N HIS A 381 36.57 16.71 4.35
CA HIS A 381 35.95 15.44 4.02
C HIS A 381 34.65 15.28 4.80
N ILE A 382 33.54 15.05 4.10
CA ILE A 382 32.20 14.95 4.69
C ILE A 382 31.50 13.68 4.20
N LYS A 383 30.47 13.27 4.95
CA LYS A 383 29.54 12.22 4.56
C LYS A 383 28.13 12.79 4.58
N HIS A 384 27.37 12.63 3.50
CA HIS A 384 26.03 13.19 3.38
C HIS A 384 25.07 12.29 2.61
N GLN A 385 23.77 12.57 2.71
CA GLN A 385 22.75 11.89 1.92
C GLN A 385 22.84 12.35 0.46
N TYR A 386 23.02 11.40 -0.46
CA TYR A 386 23.14 11.64 -1.88
C TYR A 386 22.15 10.76 -2.67
N PRO A 387 21.55 11.26 -3.77
CA PRO A 387 20.58 10.50 -4.55
C PRO A 387 21.23 9.35 -5.33
N HIS A 388 20.55 8.20 -5.28
CA HIS A 388 20.91 6.96 -5.94
C HIS A 388 19.77 6.46 -6.82
N CYS A 389 20.12 5.73 -7.86
CA CYS A 389 19.15 5.04 -8.69
C CYS A 389 18.57 3.85 -7.92
N TRP A 390 17.26 3.83 -7.67
CA TRP A 390 16.58 2.76 -6.92
C TRP A 390 16.75 1.34 -7.48
N ARG A 391 17.16 1.23 -8.75
CA ARG A 391 17.31 -0.06 -9.45
C ARG A 391 18.73 -0.60 -9.42
N CYS A 392 19.74 0.26 -9.62
CA CYS A 392 21.14 -0.17 -9.64
C CYS A 392 21.90 0.17 -8.36
N HIS A 393 21.31 0.96 -7.46
CA HIS A 393 21.88 1.40 -6.19
C HIS A 393 23.22 2.16 -6.34
N HIS A 394 23.44 2.81 -7.49
CA HIS A 394 24.61 3.65 -7.74
C HIS A 394 24.24 5.14 -7.69
N PRO A 395 25.18 6.04 -7.32
CA PRO A 395 24.97 7.48 -7.30
C PRO A 395 24.56 8.01 -8.68
N ILE A 396 23.63 8.96 -8.70
CA ILE A 396 23.17 9.60 -9.94
C ILE A 396 23.73 11.02 -10.09
N ILE A 397 23.56 11.61 -11.27
CA ILE A 397 23.92 13.01 -11.51
C ILE A 397 22.70 13.78 -11.99
N PHE A 398 22.68 15.10 -11.79
CA PHE A 398 21.83 15.96 -12.58
C PHE A 398 22.51 16.21 -13.92
N ARG A 399 21.78 16.05 -15.01
CA ARG A 399 22.29 16.30 -16.36
C ARG A 399 21.19 16.93 -17.21
N ALA A 400 21.45 18.09 -17.77
CA ALA A 400 20.53 18.71 -18.72
C ALA A 400 20.52 17.91 -20.03
N THR A 401 19.33 17.49 -20.43
CA THR A 401 19.11 16.74 -21.67
C THR A 401 17.76 17.15 -22.25
N GLU A 402 17.65 17.11 -23.58
CA GLU A 402 16.35 17.31 -24.21
C GLU A 402 15.45 16.13 -23.88
N GLN A 403 14.31 16.40 -23.26
CA GLN A 403 13.35 15.38 -22.83
C GLN A 403 11.92 15.86 -23.12
N TRP A 404 10.99 14.92 -23.13
CA TRP A 404 9.56 15.19 -23.16
C TRP A 404 9.01 15.37 -21.76
N PHE A 405 8.24 16.43 -21.57
CA PHE A 405 7.62 16.78 -20.31
C PHE A 405 6.11 16.94 -20.47
N CYS A 406 5.39 16.61 -19.41
CA CYS A 406 4.03 17.04 -19.17
C CYS A 406 4.04 18.20 -18.17
N SER A 407 3.53 19.36 -18.56
CA SER A 407 3.43 20.55 -17.71
C SER A 407 2.26 20.39 -16.75
N ILE A 408 2.57 20.05 -15.49
CA ILE A 408 1.55 19.91 -14.44
C ILE A 408 1.02 21.30 -14.04
N ASP A 409 1.88 22.31 -14.05
CA ASP A 409 1.50 23.71 -13.77
C ASP A 409 0.38 24.21 -14.68
N ALA A 410 0.30 23.74 -15.93
CA ALA A 410 -0.71 24.19 -16.89
C ALA A 410 -2.15 23.76 -16.56
N PHE A 411 -2.34 22.74 -15.72
CA PHE A 411 -3.66 22.21 -15.34
C PHE A 411 -3.76 21.89 -13.84
N LYS A 412 -2.92 22.55 -13.02
CA LYS A 412 -2.77 22.27 -11.59
C LYS A 412 -4.05 22.54 -10.79
N GLU A 413 -4.79 23.59 -11.15
CA GLU A 413 -6.04 23.96 -10.48
C GLU A 413 -7.13 22.90 -10.68
N GLU A 414 -7.24 22.35 -11.89
CA GLU A 414 -8.17 21.25 -12.19
C GLU A 414 -7.81 19.99 -11.41
N VAL A 415 -6.51 19.73 -11.18
CA VAL A 415 -6.06 18.61 -10.34
C VAL A 415 -6.48 18.81 -8.89
N TYR A 416 -6.37 20.03 -8.35
CA TYR A 416 -6.84 20.31 -6.99
C TYR A 416 -8.34 20.11 -6.83
N GLN A 417 -9.15 20.61 -7.78
CA GLN A 417 -10.59 20.39 -7.76
C GLN A 417 -10.94 18.89 -7.83
N ALA A 418 -10.18 18.11 -8.60
CA ALA A 418 -10.35 16.67 -8.66
C ALA A 418 -9.99 15.98 -7.34
N ILE A 419 -8.92 16.42 -6.64
CA ILE A 419 -8.52 15.90 -5.33
C ILE A 419 -9.59 16.15 -4.27
N ASP A 420 -10.17 17.35 -4.26
CA ASP A 420 -11.24 17.75 -3.32
C ASP A 420 -12.50 16.89 -3.48
N GLY A 421 -12.74 16.38 -4.69
CA GLY A 421 -13.89 15.52 -5.02
C GLY A 421 -13.72 14.04 -4.66
N VAL A 422 -12.54 13.61 -4.20
CA VAL A 422 -12.22 12.21 -3.90
C VAL A 422 -12.37 11.93 -2.40
N GLN A 423 -12.98 10.79 -2.07
CA GLN A 423 -12.98 10.29 -0.69
C GLN A 423 -11.64 9.60 -0.39
N TRP A 424 -10.83 10.20 0.48
CA TRP A 424 -9.53 9.66 0.90
C TRP A 424 -9.65 8.86 2.20
N MET A 425 -9.16 7.62 2.19
CA MET A 425 -9.16 6.71 3.34
C MET A 425 -7.74 6.17 3.54
N PRO A 426 -6.99 6.64 4.55
CA PRO A 426 -7.36 7.63 5.58
C PRO A 426 -7.39 9.08 5.06
N GLU A 427 -8.02 9.98 5.82
CA GLU A 427 -8.26 11.39 5.44
C GLU A 427 -6.98 12.18 5.11
N TRP A 428 -5.86 11.90 5.79
CA TRP A 428 -4.57 12.55 5.50
C TRP A 428 -4.07 12.32 4.07
N GLY A 429 -4.62 11.32 3.36
CA GLY A 429 -4.32 11.08 1.95
C GLY A 429 -4.59 12.30 1.08
N HIS A 430 -5.61 13.10 1.42
CA HIS A 430 -5.93 14.36 0.75
C HIS A 430 -4.72 15.31 0.73
N ASP A 431 -4.26 15.71 1.92
CA ASP A 431 -3.17 16.68 2.07
C ASP A 431 -1.86 16.15 1.49
N ARG A 432 -1.64 14.84 1.58
CA ARG A 432 -0.49 14.20 0.96
C ARG A 432 -0.53 14.33 -0.56
N MET A 433 -1.65 14.01 -1.22
CA MET A 433 -1.77 14.15 -2.67
C MET A 433 -1.64 15.62 -3.09
N TYR A 434 -2.31 16.53 -2.36
CA TYR A 434 -2.28 17.97 -2.61
C TYR A 434 -0.85 18.52 -2.55
N GLY A 435 -0.11 18.19 -1.49
CA GLY A 435 1.30 18.59 -1.32
C GLY A 435 2.20 18.07 -2.44
N MET A 436 2.04 16.81 -2.86
CA MET A 436 2.83 16.23 -3.95
C MET A 436 2.57 16.90 -5.30
N VAL A 437 1.36 17.41 -5.54
CA VAL A 437 1.03 18.16 -6.77
C VAL A 437 1.56 19.60 -6.70
N ARG A 438 1.50 20.24 -5.53
CA ARG A 438 1.99 21.61 -5.32
C ARG A 438 3.45 21.77 -5.73
N ASP A 439 4.29 20.88 -5.22
CA ASP A 439 5.76 21.00 -5.34
C ASP A 439 6.28 20.49 -6.71
N ARG A 440 5.38 20.03 -7.60
CA ARG A 440 5.71 19.46 -8.91
C ARG A 440 5.24 20.37 -10.05
N SER A 441 6.19 20.90 -10.82
CA SER A 441 5.91 21.75 -11.99
C SER A 441 5.77 20.95 -13.28
N ASP A 442 6.65 19.97 -13.47
CA ASP A 442 6.70 19.15 -14.66
C ASP A 442 6.87 17.66 -14.33
N TRP A 443 6.39 16.82 -15.24
CA TRP A 443 6.67 15.39 -15.24
C TRP A 443 7.47 15.03 -16.48
N CYS A 444 8.72 14.60 -16.29
CA CYS A 444 9.53 14.01 -17.36
C CYS A 444 8.95 12.65 -17.78
N ILE A 445 8.35 12.59 -18.96
CA ILE A 445 7.65 11.41 -19.48
C ILE A 445 8.46 10.60 -20.48
N SER A 446 9.63 11.07 -20.92
CA SER A 446 10.51 10.29 -21.82
C SER A 446 11.53 9.44 -21.08
N ARG A 447 11.90 8.30 -21.67
CA ARG A 447 13.01 7.44 -21.26
C ARG A 447 13.77 6.94 -22.49
N GLN A 448 15.10 6.92 -22.41
CA GLN A 448 16.00 6.52 -23.51
C GLN A 448 16.20 5.00 -23.52
N ARG A 449 15.09 4.25 -23.54
CA ARG A 449 15.04 2.78 -23.45
C ARG A 449 14.25 2.20 -24.63
N THR A 450 14.22 0.87 -24.71
CA THR A 450 13.57 0.19 -25.85
C THR A 450 12.28 -0.52 -25.43
N TRP A 451 12.19 -1.00 -24.18
CA TRP A 451 11.04 -1.75 -23.69
C TRP A 451 9.99 -0.86 -23.00
N GLY A 452 9.00 -0.43 -23.79
CA GLY A 452 7.82 0.33 -23.38
C GLY A 452 7.15 1.01 -24.58
N VAL A 453 6.14 1.82 -24.33
CA VAL A 453 5.35 2.48 -25.40
C VAL A 453 6.12 3.66 -25.98
N PRO A 454 6.41 3.71 -27.29
CA PRO A 454 7.13 4.82 -27.92
C PRO A 454 6.39 6.17 -27.81
N ILE A 455 7.13 7.27 -27.76
CA ILE A 455 6.55 8.61 -27.88
C ILE A 455 6.11 8.83 -29.34
N PRO A 456 4.82 9.12 -29.61
CA PRO A 456 4.26 9.18 -30.97
C PRO A 456 4.56 10.53 -31.64
N ALA A 457 5.84 10.91 -31.68
CA ALA A 457 6.30 12.16 -32.27
C ALA A 457 7.17 11.91 -33.51
N PHE A 458 6.97 12.75 -34.53
CA PHE A 458 7.78 12.76 -35.74
C PHE A 458 8.65 14.02 -35.79
N TYR A 459 9.77 13.99 -36.49
CA TYR A 459 10.66 15.13 -36.70
C TYR A 459 10.80 15.43 -38.18
N CYS A 460 10.67 16.70 -38.56
CA CYS A 460 10.91 17.12 -39.93
C CYS A 460 12.42 17.05 -40.25
N LYS A 461 12.83 16.27 -41.25
CA LYS A 461 14.25 16.15 -41.65
C LYS A 461 14.87 17.49 -42.09
N LYS A 462 14.05 18.43 -42.57
CA LYS A 462 14.51 19.74 -43.08
C LYS A 462 14.82 20.75 -41.97
N CYS A 463 14.03 20.80 -40.90
CA CYS A 463 14.17 21.83 -39.85
C CYS A 463 14.34 21.28 -38.43
N GLY A 464 14.23 19.96 -38.22
CA GLY A 464 14.40 19.32 -36.92
C GLY A 464 13.25 19.53 -35.92
N LYS A 465 12.21 20.29 -36.28
CA LYS A 465 11.06 20.52 -35.40
C LYS A 465 10.21 19.24 -35.29
N TYR A 466 9.76 18.93 -34.08
CA TYR A 466 8.82 17.83 -33.86
C TYR A 466 7.43 18.18 -34.40
N HIS A 467 6.65 17.15 -34.72
CA HIS A 467 5.33 17.23 -35.34
C HIS A 467 4.42 16.19 -34.67
N ILE A 468 3.35 16.70 -34.06
CA ILE A 468 2.31 15.93 -33.40
C ILE A 468 0.98 16.58 -33.76
N THR A 469 0.12 15.86 -34.49
CA THR A 469 -1.22 16.29 -34.87
C THR A 469 -2.24 15.19 -34.56
N ASP A 470 -3.53 15.53 -34.52
CA ASP A 470 -4.61 14.54 -34.37
C ASP A 470 -4.49 13.41 -35.43
N ALA A 471 -4.10 13.76 -36.66
CA ALA A 471 -3.92 12.82 -37.74
C ALA A 471 -2.72 11.88 -37.51
N THR A 472 -1.58 12.39 -37.04
CA THR A 472 -0.43 11.54 -36.73
C THR A 472 -0.70 10.65 -35.51
N ILE A 473 -1.38 11.17 -34.49
CA ILE A 473 -1.76 10.38 -33.30
C ILE A 473 -2.68 9.24 -33.71
N GLN A 474 -3.74 9.53 -34.48
CA GLN A 474 -4.68 8.51 -34.95
C GLN A 474 -3.97 7.41 -35.76
N ALA A 475 -3.06 7.79 -36.66
CA ALA A 475 -2.30 6.82 -37.45
C ALA A 475 -1.45 5.89 -36.57
N VAL A 476 -0.82 6.42 -35.52
CA VAL A 476 -0.03 5.62 -34.57
C VAL A 476 -0.92 4.76 -33.69
N SER A 477 -2.03 5.28 -33.15
CA SER A 477 -2.96 4.50 -32.32
C SER A 477 -3.61 3.36 -33.11
N ASP A 478 -4.02 3.61 -34.35
CA ASP A 478 -4.58 2.56 -35.24
C ASP A 478 -3.55 1.48 -35.56
N LEU A 479 -2.29 1.88 -35.77
CA LEU A 479 -1.19 0.94 -36.00
C LEU A 479 -0.93 0.09 -34.76
N PHE A 480 -0.86 0.71 -33.58
CA PHE A 480 -0.61 -0.01 -32.32
C PHE A 480 -1.79 -0.91 -31.96
N ARG A 481 -3.04 -0.49 -32.21
CA ARG A 481 -4.21 -1.34 -31.99
C ARG A 481 -4.19 -2.61 -32.85
N ARG A 482 -3.60 -2.53 -34.05
CA ARG A 482 -3.50 -3.66 -34.99
C ARG A 482 -2.30 -4.57 -34.73
N GLU A 483 -1.15 -4.00 -34.40
CA GLU A 483 0.14 -4.73 -34.41
C GLU A 483 0.96 -4.60 -33.12
N GLY A 484 0.48 -3.83 -32.13
CA GLY A 484 1.24 -3.46 -30.94
C GLY A 484 2.35 -2.44 -31.21
N SER A 485 3.02 -2.00 -30.15
CA SER A 485 4.04 -0.94 -30.21
C SER A 485 5.36 -1.39 -30.86
N ASP A 486 5.56 -2.69 -31.06
CA ASP A 486 6.62 -3.25 -31.91
C ASP A 486 6.56 -2.70 -33.35
N ALA A 487 5.37 -2.35 -33.82
CA ALA A 487 5.17 -1.73 -35.13
C ALA A 487 5.97 -0.43 -35.29
N TRP A 488 6.18 0.34 -34.22
CA TRP A 488 7.03 1.53 -34.26
C TRP A 488 8.47 1.23 -34.65
N TYR A 489 8.98 0.05 -34.35
CA TYR A 489 10.35 -0.37 -34.69
C TYR A 489 10.42 -1.14 -36.01
N LYS A 490 9.29 -1.65 -36.49
CA LYS A 490 9.16 -2.43 -37.73
C LYS A 490 9.02 -1.55 -38.98
N TYR A 491 8.30 -0.43 -38.88
CA TYR A 491 7.99 0.45 -40.02
C TYR A 491 8.78 1.75 -39.98
N GLU A 492 9.13 2.31 -41.13
CA GLU A 492 9.76 3.63 -41.26
C GLU A 492 8.76 4.77 -41.04
N ALA A 493 9.25 5.99 -40.78
CA ALA A 493 8.40 7.16 -40.51
C ALA A 493 7.37 7.42 -41.64
N SER A 494 7.79 7.25 -42.90
CA SER A 494 6.96 7.45 -44.09
C SER A 494 5.85 6.40 -44.27
N GLU A 495 5.94 5.27 -43.58
CA GLU A 495 4.95 4.19 -43.64
C GLU A 495 3.87 4.35 -42.56
N ILE A 496 4.13 5.18 -41.53
CA ILE A 496 3.21 5.43 -40.42
C ILE A 496 2.50 6.78 -40.60
N ILE A 497 3.25 7.82 -40.99
CA ILE A 497 2.69 9.18 -41.10
C ILE A 497 1.63 9.25 -42.22
N PRO A 498 0.50 9.97 -42.01
CA PRO A 498 -0.51 10.13 -43.04
C PRO A 498 0.04 10.69 -44.36
N ALA A 499 -0.46 10.17 -45.48
CA ALA A 499 -0.04 10.61 -46.80
C ALA A 499 -0.41 12.09 -47.02
N GLY A 500 0.58 12.90 -47.42
CA GLY A 500 0.40 14.34 -47.67
C GLY A 500 0.66 15.24 -46.47
N GLU A 501 1.03 14.70 -45.31
CA GLU A 501 1.42 15.49 -44.14
C GLU A 501 2.66 16.35 -44.44
N VAL A 502 2.58 17.65 -44.14
CA VAL A 502 3.68 18.62 -44.33
C VAL A 502 4.00 19.34 -43.03
N CYS A 503 5.27 19.67 -42.82
CA CYS A 503 5.72 20.41 -41.66
C CYS A 503 5.18 21.84 -41.66
N GLU A 504 4.41 22.17 -40.63
CA GLU A 504 3.80 23.50 -40.43
C GLU A 504 4.84 24.64 -40.38
N ASN A 505 6.09 24.33 -40.03
CA ASN A 505 7.15 25.33 -39.85
C ASN A 505 7.94 25.64 -41.15
N CYS A 506 8.11 24.67 -42.05
CA CYS A 506 9.02 24.83 -43.21
C CYS A 506 8.56 24.16 -44.51
N GLY A 507 7.37 23.55 -44.51
CA GLY A 507 6.77 22.84 -45.65
C GLY A 507 7.48 21.56 -46.08
N GLY A 508 8.39 21.01 -45.26
CA GLY A 508 9.06 19.73 -45.55
C GLY A 508 8.10 18.54 -45.40
N ALA A 509 8.30 17.49 -46.20
CA ALA A 509 7.45 16.28 -46.21
C ALA A 509 8.24 14.99 -45.91
N GLU A 510 9.49 15.12 -45.45
CA GLU A 510 10.32 13.99 -45.03
C GLU A 510 10.48 13.98 -43.51
N TRP A 511 10.31 12.80 -42.93
CA TRP A 511 10.12 12.64 -41.49
C TRP A 511 11.08 11.59 -40.90
N THR A 512 11.47 11.76 -39.64
CA THR A 512 12.05 10.73 -38.77
C THR A 512 11.17 10.56 -37.54
N LYS A 513 11.38 9.49 -36.76
CA LYS A 513 10.60 9.19 -35.56
C LYS A 513 11.38 9.54 -34.30
N ASP A 514 10.66 9.83 -33.22
CA ASP A 514 11.25 9.77 -31.89
C ASP A 514 11.71 8.36 -31.54
N THR A 515 12.78 8.29 -30.75
CA THR A 515 13.41 7.06 -30.30
C THR A 515 13.14 6.75 -28.83
N ASP A 516 12.59 7.72 -28.09
CA ASP A 516 12.28 7.59 -26.68
C ASP A 516 10.96 6.83 -26.49
N ILE A 517 10.87 6.17 -25.35
CA ILE A 517 9.63 5.56 -24.85
C ILE A 517 9.05 6.41 -23.73
N MET A 518 7.78 6.21 -23.45
CA MET A 518 7.10 6.81 -22.31
C MET A 518 7.58 6.18 -20.99
N ASP A 519 7.47 6.97 -19.92
CA ASP A 519 7.59 6.54 -18.55
C ASP A 519 6.52 5.49 -18.22
N VAL A 520 6.91 4.43 -17.50
CA VAL A 520 6.00 3.37 -17.02
C VAL A 520 4.90 3.90 -16.09
N TRP A 521 5.13 5.04 -15.44
CA TRP A 521 4.07 5.72 -14.70
C TRP A 521 2.99 6.28 -15.62
N PHE A 522 3.30 6.58 -16.88
CA PHE A 522 2.31 6.94 -17.90
C PHE A 522 1.53 5.71 -18.36
N ASP A 523 2.20 4.57 -18.55
CA ASP A 523 1.56 3.29 -18.86
C ASP A 523 0.51 2.96 -17.79
N SER A 524 0.94 2.79 -16.54
CA SER A 524 0.05 2.49 -15.42
C SER A 524 -0.97 3.62 -15.15
N GLY A 525 -0.56 4.88 -15.33
CA GLY A 525 -1.44 6.04 -15.22
C GLY A 525 -2.53 6.10 -16.29
N SER A 526 -2.39 5.40 -17.40
CA SER A 526 -3.41 5.35 -18.47
C SER A 526 -4.47 4.24 -18.28
N THR A 527 -4.30 3.39 -17.26
CA THR A 527 -5.16 2.19 -17.04
C THR A 527 -6.64 2.52 -16.83
N TRP A 528 -6.98 3.71 -16.30
CA TRP A 528 -8.37 4.13 -16.16
C TRP A 528 -9.09 4.20 -17.52
N SER A 529 -8.37 4.52 -18.59
CA SER A 529 -8.92 4.62 -19.94
C SER A 529 -8.70 3.32 -20.70
N ALA A 530 -7.48 2.79 -20.66
CA ALA A 530 -7.05 1.59 -21.36
C ALA A 530 -7.65 0.29 -20.82
N VAL A 531 -8.27 0.33 -19.64
CA VAL A 531 -8.95 -0.81 -19.02
C VAL A 531 -10.41 -0.50 -18.75
N LEU A 532 -10.72 0.52 -17.93
CA LEU A 532 -12.11 0.80 -17.55
C LEU A 532 -12.93 1.37 -18.72
N GLY A 533 -12.28 2.01 -19.71
CA GLY A 533 -12.92 2.52 -20.92
C GLY A 533 -13.09 1.49 -22.03
N GLU A 534 -12.25 0.45 -22.07
CA GLU A 534 -12.26 -0.60 -23.11
C GLU A 534 -13.11 -1.82 -22.70
N ARG A 535 -13.26 -2.10 -21.40
CA ARG A 535 -13.96 -3.28 -20.90
C ARG A 535 -15.41 -2.97 -20.51
N SER A 536 -16.35 -3.59 -21.23
CA SER A 536 -17.81 -3.36 -21.08
C SER A 536 -18.38 -3.71 -19.70
N GLU A 537 -17.72 -4.59 -18.96
CA GLU A 537 -18.11 -5.03 -17.63
C GLU A 537 -17.60 -4.10 -16.51
N LEU A 538 -16.77 -3.12 -16.85
CA LEU A 538 -16.23 -2.12 -15.93
C LEU A 538 -16.86 -0.74 -16.18
N ARG A 539 -16.47 0.24 -15.37
CA ARG A 539 -16.95 1.62 -15.46
C ARG A 539 -15.87 2.60 -15.01
N TYR A 540 -15.75 3.68 -15.76
CA TYR A 540 -15.03 4.89 -15.38
C TYR A 540 -16.03 5.98 -14.92
N PRO A 541 -15.74 6.73 -13.84
CA PRO A 541 -14.65 6.52 -12.89
C PRO A 541 -14.90 5.28 -12.00
N ALA A 542 -13.80 4.66 -11.53
CA ALA A 542 -13.86 3.54 -10.59
C ALA A 542 -14.45 3.97 -9.25
N ASP A 543 -15.10 3.05 -8.54
CA ASP A 543 -15.61 3.35 -7.20
C ASP A 543 -14.48 3.39 -6.18
N LEU A 544 -13.45 2.55 -6.35
CA LEU A 544 -12.31 2.46 -5.44
C LEU A 544 -10.99 2.17 -6.17
N TYR A 545 -9.95 2.93 -5.82
CA TYR A 545 -8.54 2.52 -5.99
C TYR A 545 -7.98 2.12 -4.62
N MET A 546 -7.18 1.05 -4.57
CA MET A 546 -6.62 0.56 -3.30
C MET A 546 -5.19 0.04 -3.47
N GLU A 547 -4.21 0.75 -2.90
CA GLU A 547 -2.78 0.40 -2.98
C GLU A 547 -1.99 0.88 -1.73
N GLY A 548 -0.67 0.66 -1.73
CA GLY A 548 0.23 1.12 -0.69
C GLY A 548 0.48 2.63 -0.71
N ALA A 549 0.97 3.16 0.42
CA ALA A 549 1.25 4.59 0.62
C ALA A 549 2.31 5.18 -0.33
N ASP A 550 3.12 4.34 -0.96
CA ASP A 550 4.05 4.71 -2.04
C ASP A 550 3.33 5.20 -3.30
N GLN A 551 2.10 4.75 -3.54
CA GLN A 551 1.37 5.08 -4.77
C GLN A 551 0.87 6.52 -4.83
N PHE A 552 0.93 7.30 -3.74
CA PHE A 552 0.78 8.76 -3.77
C PHE A 552 1.84 9.47 -4.63
N ARG A 553 3.01 8.84 -4.84
CA ARG A 553 4.06 9.30 -5.77
C ARG A 553 4.13 8.45 -7.04
N GLY A 554 3.28 7.45 -7.15
CA GLY A 554 3.22 6.49 -8.24
C GLY A 554 1.84 6.51 -8.89
N TRP A 555 1.15 5.37 -8.84
CA TRP A 555 -0.04 5.11 -9.63
C TRP A 555 -1.26 5.99 -9.31
N PHE A 556 -1.48 6.35 -8.04
CA PHE A 556 -2.59 7.25 -7.68
C PHE A 556 -2.42 8.61 -8.34
N GLN A 557 -1.20 9.14 -8.33
CA GLN A 557 -0.89 10.44 -8.90
C GLN A 557 -0.86 10.37 -10.42
N SER A 558 -0.17 9.39 -11.02
CA SER A 558 -0.10 9.32 -12.48
C SER A 558 -1.48 9.11 -13.12
N SER A 559 -2.33 8.28 -12.51
CA SER A 559 -3.72 8.10 -12.96
C SER A 559 -4.54 9.38 -12.83
N LEU A 560 -4.39 10.11 -11.71
CA LEU A 560 -5.06 11.39 -11.50
C LEU A 560 -4.64 12.41 -12.56
N LEU A 561 -3.33 12.57 -12.77
CA LEU A 561 -2.79 13.55 -13.71
C LEU A 561 -3.22 13.27 -15.15
N THR A 562 -3.13 12.03 -15.62
CA THR A 562 -3.57 11.67 -16.98
C THR A 562 -5.10 11.82 -17.14
N SER A 563 -5.89 11.40 -16.15
CA SER A 563 -7.35 11.51 -16.20
C SER A 563 -7.81 12.96 -16.17
N VAL A 564 -7.24 13.81 -15.32
CA VAL A 564 -7.59 15.24 -15.26
C VAL A 564 -7.13 15.95 -16.53
N ALA A 565 -5.89 15.73 -16.97
CA ALA A 565 -5.38 16.34 -18.19
C ALA A 565 -6.23 16.00 -19.42
N SER A 566 -6.72 14.76 -19.53
CA SER A 566 -7.55 14.33 -20.66
C SER A 566 -9.05 14.61 -20.48
N GLN A 567 -9.65 14.28 -19.35
CA GLN A 567 -11.10 14.26 -19.11
C GLN A 567 -11.58 15.28 -18.05
N GLY A 568 -10.68 15.90 -17.28
CA GLY A 568 -11.01 16.92 -16.28
C GLY A 568 -11.57 16.37 -14.95
N ILE A 569 -11.55 15.06 -14.73
CA ILE A 569 -12.03 14.44 -13.47
C ILE A 569 -11.04 13.39 -12.95
N ALA A 570 -11.12 13.07 -11.66
CA ALA A 570 -10.37 11.97 -11.06
C ALA A 570 -10.84 10.60 -11.60
N PRO A 571 -9.94 9.61 -11.76
CA PRO A 571 -10.30 8.29 -12.29
C PRO A 571 -10.94 7.37 -11.24
N TYR A 572 -10.99 7.83 -9.99
CA TYR A 572 -11.53 7.12 -8.84
C TYR A 572 -12.43 8.05 -8.03
N LYS A 573 -13.50 7.50 -7.45
CA LYS A 573 -14.34 8.22 -6.47
C LYS A 573 -13.76 8.18 -5.06
N SER A 574 -13.03 7.11 -4.74
CA SER A 574 -12.42 6.93 -3.44
C SER A 574 -11.07 6.22 -3.55
N VAL A 575 -10.17 6.52 -2.61
CA VAL A 575 -8.84 5.91 -2.50
C VAL A 575 -8.68 5.33 -1.10
N LEU A 576 -8.39 4.04 -1.02
CA LEU A 576 -8.01 3.35 0.20
C LEU A 576 -6.51 3.06 0.18
N CYS A 577 -5.80 3.46 1.22
CA CYS A 577 -4.36 3.29 1.34
C CYS A 577 -4.00 2.34 2.47
N HIS A 578 -3.04 1.44 2.21
CA HIS A 578 -2.41 0.64 3.24
C HIS A 578 -0.94 1.03 3.48
N GLY A 579 -0.42 0.73 4.68
CA GLY A 579 0.98 0.90 5.04
C GLY A 579 1.89 -0.19 4.47
N TRP A 580 3.18 -0.11 4.78
CA TRP A 580 4.18 -1.09 4.36
C TRP A 580 4.16 -2.33 5.24
N VAL A 581 4.66 -3.44 4.71
CA VAL A 581 4.94 -4.60 5.56
C VAL A 581 6.36 -4.50 6.11
N VAL A 582 6.47 -4.56 7.44
CA VAL A 582 7.71 -4.47 8.21
C VAL A 582 7.89 -5.73 9.07
N ASP A 583 9.09 -5.97 9.58
CA ASP A 583 9.35 -7.09 10.48
C ASP A 583 8.71 -6.88 11.87
N GLU A 584 8.88 -7.86 12.78
CA GLU A 584 8.31 -7.80 14.14
C GLU A 584 8.81 -6.58 14.95
N GLN A 585 9.97 -6.01 14.59
CA GLN A 585 10.58 -4.84 15.22
C GLN A 585 10.23 -3.52 14.51
N GLY A 586 9.47 -3.57 13.41
CA GLY A 586 9.12 -2.39 12.62
C GLY A 586 10.21 -1.93 11.65
N LYS A 587 11.18 -2.79 11.32
CA LYS A 587 12.22 -2.50 10.33
C LYS A 587 11.83 -3.02 8.95
N GLN A 588 12.38 -2.38 7.92
CA GLN A 588 12.24 -2.82 6.54
C GLN A 588 12.80 -4.25 6.36
N MET A 589 12.05 -5.08 5.64
CA MET A 589 12.44 -6.46 5.39
C MET A 589 13.42 -6.55 4.22
N HIS A 590 14.58 -7.18 4.44
CA HIS A 590 15.56 -7.48 3.41
C HIS A 590 16.02 -8.93 3.49
N LYS A 591 16.15 -9.60 2.34
CA LYS A 591 16.66 -10.99 2.28
C LYS A 591 18.05 -11.11 2.90
N SER A 592 18.93 -10.14 2.67
CA SER A 592 20.28 -10.07 3.23
C SER A 592 20.32 -9.88 4.75
N ALA A 593 19.28 -9.28 5.34
CA ALA A 593 19.16 -9.09 6.79
C ALA A 593 18.54 -10.31 7.51
N GLY A 594 18.07 -11.32 6.76
CA GLY A 594 17.48 -12.54 7.32
C GLY A 594 16.12 -12.34 8.03
N ASN A 595 15.53 -11.15 7.95
CA ASN A 595 14.24 -10.80 8.55
C ASN A 595 13.05 -10.90 7.56
N GLY A 596 13.30 -11.32 6.32
CA GLY A 596 12.25 -11.49 5.31
C GLY A 596 11.31 -12.65 5.62
N VAL A 597 10.00 -12.43 5.45
CA VAL A 597 8.97 -13.46 5.49
C VAL A 597 8.35 -13.58 4.10
N GLU A 598 8.35 -14.78 3.54
CA GLU A 598 7.78 -15.04 2.21
C GLU A 598 6.39 -15.67 2.34
N PRO A 599 5.37 -15.24 1.55
CA PRO A 599 4.02 -15.81 1.63
C PRO A 599 3.99 -17.34 1.45
N ALA A 600 4.82 -17.86 0.55
CA ALA A 600 4.89 -19.30 0.27
C ALA A 600 5.31 -20.13 1.50
N GLU A 601 6.18 -19.59 2.36
CA GLU A 601 6.60 -20.27 3.59
C GLU A 601 5.43 -20.36 4.59
N ILE A 602 4.71 -19.26 4.79
CA ILE A 602 3.56 -19.22 5.70
C ILE A 602 2.42 -20.10 5.19
N ILE A 603 2.13 -20.08 3.88
CA ILE A 603 1.11 -20.95 3.27
C ILE A 603 1.45 -22.43 3.48
N LYS A 604 2.71 -22.81 3.33
CA LYS A 604 3.16 -24.20 3.52
C LYS A 604 2.96 -24.67 4.96
N ASP A 605 3.25 -23.82 5.94
CA ASP A 605 3.21 -24.18 7.36
C ASP A 605 1.80 -24.06 7.97
N TYR A 606 1.05 -23.03 7.58
CA TYR A 606 -0.20 -22.63 8.23
C TYR A 606 -1.42 -22.61 7.31
N GLY A 607 -1.25 -22.41 6.00
CA GLY A 607 -2.32 -22.21 5.02
C GLY A 607 -2.55 -20.75 4.66
N ALA A 608 -3.23 -20.50 3.53
CA ALA A 608 -3.54 -19.17 3.04
C ALA A 608 -4.54 -18.43 3.94
N ASP A 609 -5.53 -19.13 4.51
CA ASP A 609 -6.50 -18.51 5.43
C ASP A 609 -5.83 -17.85 6.65
N ILE A 610 -4.65 -18.31 7.06
CA ILE A 610 -3.89 -17.70 8.16
C ILE A 610 -3.23 -16.39 7.73
N ILE A 611 -2.77 -16.27 6.48
CA ILE A 611 -2.33 -14.97 5.93
C ILE A 611 -3.52 -14.02 5.81
N ARG A 612 -4.67 -14.52 5.35
CA ARG A 612 -5.88 -13.70 5.24
C ARG A 612 -6.38 -13.20 6.59
N LEU A 613 -6.30 -14.04 7.61
CA LEU A 613 -6.59 -13.65 8.98
C LEU A 613 -5.58 -12.63 9.52
N TRP A 614 -4.29 -12.74 9.16
CA TRP A 614 -3.28 -11.73 9.50
C TRP A 614 -3.64 -10.37 8.91
N VAL A 615 -4.00 -10.32 7.62
CA VAL A 615 -4.46 -9.10 6.96
C VAL A 615 -5.67 -8.51 7.67
N ALA A 616 -6.71 -9.32 7.89
CA ALA A 616 -7.93 -8.86 8.55
C ALA A 616 -7.68 -8.44 10.00
N SER A 617 -6.77 -9.09 10.73
CA SER A 617 -6.45 -8.73 12.12
C SER A 617 -5.56 -7.50 12.27
N SER A 618 -4.99 -6.98 11.18
CA SER A 618 -4.06 -5.85 11.23
C SER A 618 -4.77 -4.54 10.94
N ASP A 619 -4.38 -3.47 11.64
CA ASP A 619 -4.66 -2.11 11.17
C ASP A 619 -3.73 -1.82 10.01
N TYR A 620 -4.24 -2.05 8.79
CA TYR A 620 -3.46 -1.88 7.57
C TYR A 620 -3.29 -0.42 7.17
N THR A 621 -3.94 0.54 7.83
CA THR A 621 -3.78 1.98 7.50
C THR A 621 -2.41 2.52 7.91
N VAL A 622 -1.68 1.77 8.74
CA VAL A 622 -0.30 2.00 9.15
C VAL A 622 0.58 0.82 8.76
N ASP A 623 1.88 0.90 9.03
CA ASP A 623 2.80 -0.19 8.74
C ASP A 623 2.42 -1.48 9.49
N VAL A 624 2.33 -2.57 8.75
CA VAL A 624 1.86 -3.87 9.21
C VAL A 624 3.03 -4.78 9.53
N ARG A 625 3.07 -5.31 10.76
CA ARG A 625 4.12 -6.22 11.20
C ARG A 625 3.87 -7.65 10.72
N ALA A 626 4.89 -8.27 10.16
CA ALA A 626 4.87 -9.68 9.77
C ALA A 626 6.01 -10.44 10.45
N GLY A 627 5.70 -11.63 10.96
CA GLY A 627 6.69 -12.47 11.64
C GLY A 627 6.15 -13.78 12.15
N LYS A 628 7.04 -14.75 12.37
CA LYS A 628 6.67 -16.12 12.74
C LYS A 628 5.89 -16.19 14.06
N ASN A 629 6.18 -15.32 15.03
CA ASN A 629 5.46 -15.31 16.30
C ASN A 629 4.03 -14.79 16.12
N ILE A 630 3.85 -13.77 15.27
CA ILE A 630 2.54 -13.21 14.91
C ILE A 630 1.68 -14.30 14.25
N PHE A 631 2.20 -15.00 13.24
CA PHE A 631 1.46 -16.09 12.57
C PHE A 631 1.14 -17.26 13.52
N LYS A 632 2.03 -17.57 14.46
CA LYS A 632 1.76 -18.59 15.49
C LYS A 632 0.59 -18.19 16.39
N GLN A 633 0.55 -16.95 16.88
CA GLN A 633 -0.56 -16.45 17.70
C GLN A 633 -1.87 -16.43 16.91
N LEU A 634 -1.83 -16.00 15.65
CA LEU A 634 -2.99 -16.01 14.77
C LEU A 634 -3.51 -17.42 14.49
N SER A 635 -2.63 -18.42 14.40
CA SER A 635 -3.03 -19.83 14.30
C SER A 635 -3.82 -20.30 15.54
N GLU A 636 -3.44 -19.84 16.73
CA GLU A 636 -4.19 -20.13 17.97
C GLU A 636 -5.56 -19.44 17.97
N ALA A 637 -5.63 -18.19 17.50
CA ALA A 637 -6.87 -17.44 17.37
C ALA A 637 -7.82 -18.07 16.34
N TYR A 638 -7.31 -18.40 15.15
CA TYR A 638 -8.02 -19.16 14.11
C TYR A 638 -8.64 -20.45 14.67
N ARG A 639 -7.88 -21.18 15.49
CA ARG A 639 -8.35 -22.44 16.10
C ARG A 639 -9.59 -22.22 16.98
N LYS A 640 -9.74 -21.06 17.63
CA LYS A 640 -10.93 -20.74 18.44
C LYS A 640 -12.17 -20.55 17.57
N ILE A 641 -12.04 -19.79 16.48
CA ILE A 641 -13.13 -19.59 15.50
C ILE A 641 -13.54 -20.95 14.92
N ARG A 642 -12.58 -21.71 14.39
CA ARG A 642 -12.84 -23.04 13.79
C ARG A 642 -13.47 -24.02 14.78
N ASN A 643 -12.99 -24.06 16.03
CA ASN A 643 -13.54 -24.98 17.03
C ASN A 643 -14.98 -24.64 17.42
N THR A 644 -15.35 -23.35 17.41
CA THR A 644 -16.72 -22.90 17.65
C THR A 644 -17.65 -23.44 16.56
N ALA A 645 -17.30 -23.21 15.29
CA ALA A 645 -18.04 -23.74 14.15
C ALA A 645 -18.13 -25.27 14.18
N ARG A 646 -17.02 -25.96 14.45
CA ARG A 646 -16.99 -27.43 14.57
C ARG A 646 -17.89 -27.94 15.68
N PHE A 647 -17.88 -27.30 16.85
CA PHE A 647 -18.73 -27.73 17.96
C PHE A 647 -20.20 -27.62 17.57
N ILE A 648 -20.59 -26.52 16.94
CA ILE A 648 -21.95 -26.33 16.44
C ILE A 648 -22.30 -27.42 15.40
N LEU A 649 -21.48 -27.61 14.37
CA LEU A 649 -21.68 -28.64 13.34
C LEU A 649 -21.88 -30.03 13.96
N GLY A 650 -21.06 -30.41 14.94
CA GLY A 650 -21.18 -31.71 15.62
C GLY A 650 -22.46 -31.88 16.45
N ASN A 651 -23.11 -30.78 16.83
CA ASN A 651 -24.41 -30.79 17.52
C ASN A 651 -25.60 -30.67 16.57
N LEU A 652 -25.37 -30.46 15.28
CA LEU A 652 -26.38 -30.47 14.23
C LEU A 652 -26.51 -31.85 13.55
N ASP A 653 -25.85 -32.87 14.09
CA ASP A 653 -26.02 -34.24 13.61
C ASP A 653 -27.48 -34.70 13.76
N GLY A 654 -28.05 -35.15 12.64
CA GLY A 654 -29.45 -35.53 12.52
C GLY A 654 -30.46 -34.38 12.54
N PHE A 655 -30.03 -33.11 12.44
CA PHE A 655 -30.92 -31.95 12.33
C PHE A 655 -31.19 -31.60 10.87
N ASP A 656 -32.45 -31.59 10.45
CA ASP A 656 -32.88 -31.11 9.12
C ASP A 656 -33.51 -29.72 9.23
N PRO A 657 -32.86 -28.65 8.73
CA PRO A 657 -33.40 -27.31 8.83
C PRO A 657 -34.73 -27.12 8.07
N ASN A 658 -35.09 -28.01 7.15
CA ASN A 658 -36.36 -27.92 6.43
C ASN A 658 -37.56 -28.42 7.26
N THR A 659 -37.32 -29.21 8.31
CA THR A 659 -38.40 -29.79 9.15
C THR A 659 -38.26 -29.47 10.63
N ASP A 660 -37.05 -29.26 11.13
CA ASP A 660 -36.73 -29.16 12.55
C ASP A 660 -36.54 -27.72 13.04
N LEU A 661 -36.52 -26.72 12.14
CA LEU A 661 -36.43 -25.32 12.52
C LEU A 661 -37.67 -24.88 13.30
N LEU A 662 -37.44 -24.37 14.51
CA LEU A 662 -38.51 -23.82 15.34
C LEU A 662 -38.67 -22.30 15.14
N PRO A 663 -39.91 -21.78 15.25
CA PRO A 663 -40.19 -20.35 15.35
C PRO A 663 -39.47 -19.69 16.55
N ASP A 664 -39.16 -18.40 16.44
CA ASP A 664 -38.38 -17.67 17.46
C ASP A 664 -39.09 -17.59 18.83
N ASP A 665 -40.42 -17.66 18.87
CA ASP A 665 -41.23 -17.66 20.09
C ASP A 665 -41.27 -19.02 20.79
N GLN A 666 -40.81 -20.09 20.14
CA GLN A 666 -40.64 -21.43 20.72
C GLN A 666 -39.21 -21.68 21.22
N LEU A 667 -38.32 -20.72 21.05
CA LEU A 667 -36.96 -20.78 21.57
C LEU A 667 -36.93 -20.41 23.06
N GLN A 668 -36.08 -21.08 23.82
CA GLN A 668 -35.88 -20.71 25.23
C GLN A 668 -35.18 -19.35 25.31
N GLU A 669 -35.33 -18.64 26.43
CA GLU A 669 -34.77 -17.28 26.53
C GLU A 669 -33.25 -17.25 26.30
N ILE A 670 -32.51 -18.29 26.71
CA ILE A 670 -31.05 -18.37 26.48
C ILE A 670 -30.69 -18.46 24.99
N ASP A 671 -31.55 -19.11 24.20
CA ASP A 671 -31.40 -19.24 22.75
C ASP A 671 -31.65 -17.89 22.08
N ARG A 672 -32.71 -17.19 22.53
CA ARG A 672 -33.02 -15.82 22.09
C ARG A 672 -31.91 -14.85 22.49
N TRP A 673 -31.29 -15.02 23.65
CA TRP A 673 -30.12 -14.25 24.04
C TRP A 673 -28.93 -14.50 23.12
N ALA A 674 -28.66 -15.75 22.75
CA ALA A 674 -27.58 -16.08 21.82
C ALA A 674 -27.81 -15.49 20.42
N LEU A 675 -29.07 -15.43 19.97
CA LEU A 675 -29.45 -14.73 18.74
C LEU A 675 -29.33 -13.20 18.87
N ALA A 676 -29.64 -12.62 20.03
CA ALA A 676 -29.41 -11.20 20.29
C ALA A 676 -27.92 -10.84 20.30
N ALA A 677 -27.07 -11.71 20.85
CA ALA A 677 -25.62 -11.56 20.78
C ALA A 677 -25.09 -11.67 19.34
N LEU A 678 -25.73 -12.50 18.50
CA LEU A 678 -25.47 -12.53 17.06
C LEU A 678 -25.88 -11.19 16.41
N ASP A 679 -27.03 -10.62 16.77
CA ASP A 679 -27.45 -9.31 16.23
C ASP A 679 -26.45 -8.20 16.55
N ASP A 680 -25.90 -8.22 17.76
CA ASP A 680 -24.85 -7.29 18.17
C ASP A 680 -23.54 -7.53 17.37
N LEU A 681 -23.17 -8.80 17.11
CA LEU A 681 -22.06 -9.11 16.19
C LEU A 681 -22.34 -8.54 14.79
N LEU A 682 -23.52 -8.79 14.23
CA LEU A 682 -23.90 -8.34 12.89
C LEU A 682 -23.76 -6.82 12.75
N ARG A 683 -24.19 -6.07 13.77
CA ARG A 683 -24.09 -4.61 13.78
C ARG A 683 -22.64 -4.12 13.74
N GLU A 684 -21.77 -4.75 14.52
CA GLU A 684 -20.35 -4.41 14.53
C GLU A 684 -19.65 -4.79 13.21
N THR A 685 -20.04 -5.92 12.61
CA THR A 685 -19.46 -6.38 11.33
C THR A 685 -19.97 -5.57 10.16
N ASP A 686 -21.26 -5.20 10.12
CA ASP A 686 -21.84 -4.28 9.13
C ASP A 686 -21.05 -2.96 9.13
N ALA A 687 -20.83 -2.38 10.31
CA ALA A 687 -20.05 -1.14 10.46
C ALA A 687 -18.57 -1.32 10.06
N GLY A 688 -17.95 -2.45 10.40
CA GLY A 688 -16.56 -2.75 10.06
C GLY A 688 -16.37 -2.89 8.54
N TYR A 689 -17.22 -3.66 7.87
CA TYR A 689 -17.17 -3.86 6.42
C TYR A 689 -17.50 -2.59 5.63
N ALA A 690 -18.49 -1.79 6.09
CA ALA A 690 -18.83 -0.53 5.44
C ALA A 690 -17.67 0.49 5.47
N ALA A 691 -16.86 0.48 6.53
CA ALA A 691 -15.71 1.36 6.70
C ALA A 691 -14.37 0.73 6.24
N TYR A 692 -14.41 -0.46 5.62
CA TYR A 692 -13.24 -1.28 5.30
C TYR A 692 -12.34 -1.63 6.50
N ASN A 693 -12.83 -1.48 7.73
CA ASN A 693 -12.09 -1.78 8.95
C ASN A 693 -12.21 -3.28 9.30
N PHE A 694 -11.41 -4.11 8.64
CA PHE A 694 -11.42 -5.56 8.84
C PHE A 694 -10.85 -5.97 10.21
N ASN A 695 -10.00 -5.15 10.83
CA ASN A 695 -9.51 -5.37 12.20
C ASN A 695 -10.67 -5.40 13.19
N LYS A 696 -11.60 -4.45 13.06
CA LYS A 696 -12.83 -4.41 13.86
C LYS A 696 -13.69 -5.66 13.65
N VAL A 697 -13.87 -6.09 12.40
CA VAL A 697 -14.61 -7.32 12.06
C VAL A 697 -13.97 -8.54 12.72
N TYR A 698 -12.65 -8.69 12.59
CA TYR A 698 -11.90 -9.79 13.20
C TYR A 698 -12.10 -9.85 14.72
N HIS A 699 -11.93 -8.73 15.42
CA HIS A 699 -12.07 -8.70 16.87
C HIS A 699 -13.51 -8.98 17.31
N ALA A 700 -14.51 -8.47 16.60
CA ALA A 700 -15.92 -8.74 16.89
C ALA A 700 -16.23 -10.24 16.76
N VAL A 701 -15.82 -10.87 15.66
CA VAL A 701 -16.00 -12.31 15.42
C VAL A 701 -15.25 -13.15 16.47
N TYR A 702 -13.99 -12.81 16.76
CA TYR A 702 -13.18 -13.53 17.74
C TYR A 702 -13.81 -13.47 19.13
N ASN A 703 -14.21 -12.27 19.58
CA ASN A 703 -14.85 -12.07 20.87
C ASN A 703 -16.20 -12.79 20.96
N PHE A 704 -17.01 -12.76 19.89
CA PHE A 704 -18.26 -13.52 19.84
C PHE A 704 -18.03 -15.03 20.00
N CYS A 705 -17.07 -15.59 19.25
CA CYS A 705 -16.72 -17.01 19.35
C CYS A 705 -16.25 -17.42 20.75
N VAL A 706 -15.41 -16.59 21.37
CA VAL A 706 -14.82 -16.91 22.68
C VAL A 706 -15.79 -16.65 23.83
N VAL A 707 -16.35 -15.43 23.91
CA VAL A 707 -17.10 -14.96 25.07
C VAL A 707 -18.56 -15.45 25.02
N ALA A 708 -19.29 -15.09 23.97
CA ALA A 708 -20.72 -15.40 23.88
C ALA A 708 -20.96 -16.90 23.62
N MET A 709 -20.20 -17.48 22.70
CA MET A 709 -20.38 -18.87 22.30
C MET A 709 -19.65 -19.84 23.22
N SER A 710 -18.31 -19.89 23.18
CA SER A 710 -17.54 -20.94 23.85
C SER A 710 -17.63 -20.90 25.38
N ASN A 711 -17.55 -19.72 26.00
CA ASN A 711 -17.49 -19.58 27.47
C ASN A 711 -18.88 -19.56 28.15
N PHE A 712 -19.94 -19.40 27.36
CA PHE A 712 -21.29 -19.22 27.86
C PHE A 712 -22.30 -20.13 27.15
N TYR A 713 -22.79 -19.76 25.97
CA TYR A 713 -23.95 -20.44 25.36
C TYR A 713 -23.69 -21.92 25.07
N LEU A 714 -22.58 -22.23 24.39
CA LEU A 714 -22.23 -23.61 24.02
C LEU A 714 -21.87 -24.47 25.23
N ASP A 715 -21.47 -23.86 26.36
CA ASP A 715 -21.14 -24.59 27.58
C ASP A 715 -22.40 -24.93 28.39
N VAL A 716 -23.28 -23.94 28.57
CA VAL A 716 -24.55 -24.09 29.29
C VAL A 716 -25.49 -25.08 28.57
N THR A 717 -25.52 -25.04 27.23
CA THR A 717 -26.46 -25.85 26.45
C THR A 717 -26.06 -27.31 26.28
N LYS A 718 -24.88 -27.75 26.72
CA LYS A 718 -24.41 -29.15 26.57
C LYS A 718 -25.35 -30.17 27.19
N ASP A 719 -25.82 -29.92 28.41
CA ASP A 719 -26.74 -30.83 29.09
C ASP A 719 -28.02 -31.01 28.27
N ARG A 720 -28.61 -29.91 27.79
CA ARG A 720 -29.77 -29.94 26.91
C ARG A 720 -29.49 -30.67 25.60
N LEU A 721 -28.38 -30.37 24.93
CA LEU A 721 -28.02 -31.01 23.65
C LEU A 721 -27.78 -32.52 23.74
N TYR A 722 -27.16 -32.98 24.84
CA TYR A 722 -26.72 -34.37 25.00
C TYR A 722 -27.73 -35.25 25.75
N CYS A 723 -28.54 -34.66 26.63
CA CYS A 723 -29.40 -35.40 27.55
C CYS A 723 -30.91 -35.23 27.30
N THR A 724 -31.33 -34.38 26.35
CA THR A 724 -32.74 -34.20 25.97
C THR A 724 -33.01 -34.60 24.51
N SER A 725 -34.28 -34.74 24.14
CA SER A 725 -34.77 -35.01 22.78
C SER A 725 -35.97 -34.11 22.44
N GLY A 726 -36.43 -34.13 21.18
CA GLY A 726 -37.59 -33.36 20.72
C GLY A 726 -37.40 -31.84 20.75
N ALA A 727 -38.47 -31.10 21.05
CA ALA A 727 -38.55 -29.64 20.90
C ALA A 727 -37.46 -28.87 21.68
N ALA A 728 -37.09 -29.32 22.89
CA ALA A 728 -36.07 -28.65 23.69
C ALA A 728 -34.67 -28.74 23.06
N ARG A 729 -34.34 -29.88 22.45
CA ARG A 729 -33.09 -30.06 21.69
C ARG A 729 -33.15 -29.28 20.37
N GLN A 730 -34.29 -29.36 19.66
CA GLN A 730 -34.51 -28.65 18.39
C GLN A 730 -34.44 -27.13 18.56
N ALA A 731 -34.87 -26.56 19.69
CA ALA A 731 -34.71 -25.13 19.99
C ALA A 731 -33.23 -24.71 20.04
N ALA A 732 -32.40 -25.48 20.76
CA ALA A 732 -30.96 -25.25 20.84
C ALA A 732 -30.31 -25.35 19.46
N GLN A 733 -30.65 -26.39 18.70
CA GLN A 733 -30.13 -26.64 17.36
C GLN A 733 -30.57 -25.57 16.38
N THR A 734 -31.80 -25.06 16.48
CA THR A 734 -32.32 -23.95 15.68
C THR A 734 -31.49 -22.68 15.88
N ALA A 735 -31.23 -22.29 17.13
CA ALA A 735 -30.40 -21.11 17.40
C ALA A 735 -28.95 -21.33 16.95
N MET A 736 -28.38 -22.51 17.21
CA MET A 736 -27.02 -22.86 16.74
C MET A 736 -26.90 -22.85 15.21
N TYR A 737 -27.90 -23.35 14.49
CA TYR A 737 -27.96 -23.34 13.04
C TYR A 737 -27.97 -21.91 12.50
N LYS A 738 -28.88 -21.06 13.01
CA LYS A 738 -28.96 -19.64 12.63
C LYS A 738 -27.64 -18.91 12.89
N ILE A 739 -26.99 -19.17 14.02
CA ILE A 739 -25.69 -18.60 14.37
C ILE A 739 -24.60 -19.09 13.42
N LEU A 740 -24.55 -20.39 13.11
CA LEU A 740 -23.52 -20.93 12.24
C LEU A 740 -23.67 -20.39 10.81
N VAL A 741 -24.89 -20.33 10.27
CA VAL A 741 -25.16 -19.74 8.94
C VAL A 741 -24.68 -18.30 8.88
N ALA A 742 -25.04 -17.48 9.87
CA ALA A 742 -24.65 -16.06 9.87
C ALA A 742 -23.15 -15.89 10.09
N LEU A 743 -22.56 -16.61 11.05
CA LEU A 743 -21.13 -16.57 11.34
C LEU A 743 -20.31 -16.92 10.08
N ASP A 744 -20.68 -17.99 9.38
CA ASP A 744 -19.97 -18.47 8.20
C ASP A 744 -19.99 -17.44 7.06
N LYS A 745 -21.15 -16.83 6.80
CA LYS A 745 -21.29 -15.75 5.82
C LYS A 745 -20.46 -14.52 6.17
N ILE A 746 -20.44 -14.11 7.45
CA ILE A 746 -19.61 -12.99 7.93
C ILE A 746 -18.13 -13.25 7.67
N ILE A 747 -17.64 -14.47 7.95
CA ILE A 747 -16.20 -14.78 7.80
C ILE A 747 -15.80 -15.13 6.36
N ALA A 748 -16.75 -15.40 5.46
CA ALA A 748 -16.49 -15.84 4.09
C ALA A 748 -15.56 -14.92 3.27
N PRO A 749 -15.63 -13.57 3.36
CA PRO A 749 -14.66 -12.71 2.68
C PRO A 749 -13.23 -12.86 3.23
N ILE A 750 -13.07 -13.18 4.52
CA ILE A 750 -11.77 -13.24 5.20
C ILE A 750 -11.19 -14.65 5.14
N LEU A 751 -11.91 -15.65 5.66
CA LEU A 751 -11.48 -17.05 5.77
C LEU A 751 -12.12 -17.88 4.64
N CYS A 752 -11.85 -17.52 3.38
CA CYS A 752 -12.59 -18.04 2.22
C CYS A 752 -12.58 -19.57 2.11
N PHE A 753 -11.48 -20.23 2.51
CA PHE A 753 -11.40 -21.69 2.45
C PHE A 753 -12.11 -22.36 3.62
N THR A 754 -11.87 -21.90 4.84
CA THR A 754 -12.51 -22.44 6.04
C THR A 754 -14.01 -22.22 6.00
N SER A 755 -14.47 -21.09 5.45
CA SER A 755 -15.90 -20.81 5.35
C SER A 755 -16.57 -21.73 4.34
N GLN A 756 -15.97 -21.92 3.15
CA GLN A 756 -16.47 -22.93 2.22
C GLN A 756 -16.48 -24.34 2.84
N GLU A 757 -15.47 -24.71 3.63
CA GLU A 757 -15.46 -25.99 4.34
C GLU A 757 -16.63 -26.11 5.33
N ILE A 758 -16.86 -25.08 6.16
CA ILE A 758 -17.99 -25.06 7.11
C ILE A 758 -19.30 -25.19 6.34
N TRP A 759 -19.44 -24.43 5.26
CA TRP A 759 -20.59 -24.47 4.37
C TRP A 759 -20.84 -25.88 3.84
N ASP A 760 -19.84 -26.58 3.33
CA ASP A 760 -19.98 -27.94 2.77
C ASP A 760 -20.50 -28.97 3.78
N PHE A 761 -20.17 -28.81 5.07
CA PHE A 761 -20.61 -29.71 6.14
C PHE A 761 -21.90 -29.27 6.84
N MET A 762 -22.41 -28.08 6.53
CA MET A 762 -23.62 -27.54 7.14
C MET A 762 -24.89 -28.15 6.53
N PRO A 763 -25.90 -28.54 7.33
CA PRO A 763 -27.22 -28.92 6.80
C PRO A 763 -27.81 -27.82 5.92
N LYS A 764 -28.38 -28.19 4.76
CA LYS A 764 -28.84 -27.24 3.74
C LYS A 764 -30.35 -27.10 3.74
N THR A 765 -30.82 -25.86 3.59
CA THR A 765 -32.19 -25.59 3.15
C THR A 765 -32.26 -25.63 1.63
N GLU A 766 -33.45 -25.83 1.05
CA GLU A 766 -33.65 -25.89 -0.42
C GLU A 766 -33.13 -24.65 -1.17
N GLY A 767 -33.06 -23.49 -0.51
CA GLY A 767 -32.62 -22.23 -1.12
C GLY A 767 -31.13 -21.91 -1.01
N MET A 768 -30.33 -22.73 -0.33
CA MET A 768 -28.89 -22.44 -0.14
C MET A 768 -28.07 -22.77 -1.38
N ASN A 769 -27.18 -21.85 -1.75
CA ASN A 769 -26.25 -22.05 -2.84
C ASN A 769 -25.15 -23.05 -2.47
N ARG A 770 -24.50 -23.63 -3.48
CA ARG A 770 -23.34 -24.51 -3.30
C ARG A 770 -22.16 -23.78 -2.67
N TYR A 771 -21.88 -22.55 -3.10
CA TYR A 771 -20.76 -21.76 -2.62
C TYR A 771 -21.22 -20.66 -1.69
N VAL A 772 -20.56 -20.51 -0.54
CA VAL A 772 -20.94 -19.49 0.47
C VAL A 772 -20.80 -18.07 -0.08
N VAL A 773 -19.89 -17.83 -1.04
CA VAL A 773 -19.70 -16.52 -1.66
C VAL A 773 -20.87 -16.09 -2.56
N PHE A 774 -21.82 -16.98 -2.86
CA PHE A 774 -23.04 -16.66 -3.61
C PHE A 774 -24.19 -16.24 -2.68
N GLU A 775 -23.97 -16.33 -1.37
CA GLU A 775 -24.97 -15.96 -0.38
C GLU A 775 -24.92 -14.47 -0.07
N GLU A 776 -26.08 -13.92 0.28
CA GLU A 776 -26.15 -12.55 0.78
C GLU A 776 -25.61 -12.45 2.21
N MET A 777 -24.91 -11.34 2.49
CA MET A 777 -24.43 -11.00 3.84
C MET A 777 -25.61 -10.89 4.82
N PRO A 778 -25.47 -11.42 6.04
CA PRO A 778 -26.46 -11.19 7.08
C PRO A 778 -26.34 -9.76 7.61
N HIS A 779 -27.48 -9.14 7.94
CA HIS A 779 -27.54 -7.79 8.50
C HIS A 779 -28.23 -7.78 9.87
N ALA A 780 -27.84 -6.83 10.71
CA ALA A 780 -28.45 -6.64 12.02
C ALA A 780 -29.94 -6.25 11.94
N GLY A 781 -30.66 -6.46 13.04
CA GLY A 781 -32.06 -6.08 13.23
C GLY A 781 -33.02 -7.25 13.28
N ARG A 782 -32.67 -8.40 12.69
CA ARG A 782 -33.54 -9.59 12.68
C ARG A 782 -33.74 -10.19 14.07
N TYR A 783 -32.69 -10.16 14.91
CA TYR A 783 -32.69 -10.78 16.24
C TYR A 783 -32.52 -9.73 17.35
N ALA A 784 -32.85 -8.48 17.05
CA ALA A 784 -32.71 -7.38 17.99
C ALA A 784 -33.56 -7.65 19.24
N ALA A 785 -32.90 -7.58 20.39
CA ALA A 785 -33.56 -7.61 21.69
C ALA A 785 -33.74 -6.19 22.23
N ASP A 786 -34.83 -5.96 22.96
CA ASP A 786 -35.05 -4.69 23.66
C ASP A 786 -34.08 -4.51 24.85
N GLU A 787 -33.96 -3.27 25.31
CA GLU A 787 -33.06 -2.91 26.42
C GLU A 787 -33.43 -3.62 27.72
N ALA A 788 -34.71 -3.93 27.95
CA ALA A 788 -35.13 -4.64 29.15
C ALA A 788 -34.62 -6.08 29.16
N PHE A 789 -34.69 -6.79 28.02
CA PHE A 789 -34.16 -8.12 27.84
C PHE A 789 -32.63 -8.13 27.94
N LYS A 790 -31.94 -7.17 27.31
CA LYS A 790 -30.48 -7.03 27.43
C LYS A 790 -30.05 -6.79 28.87
N ALA A 791 -30.71 -5.89 29.59
CA ALA A 791 -30.45 -5.60 31.00
C ALA A 791 -30.72 -6.81 31.90
N LYS A 792 -31.81 -7.56 31.64
CA LYS A 792 -32.14 -8.82 32.34
C LYS A 792 -30.97 -9.81 32.22
N TRP A 793 -30.52 -10.08 31.00
CA TRP A 793 -29.46 -11.05 30.75
C TRP A 793 -28.09 -10.59 31.23
N ALA A 794 -27.77 -9.30 31.16
CA ALA A 794 -26.55 -8.75 31.75
C ALA A 794 -26.48 -9.02 33.26
N LYS A 795 -27.60 -8.82 33.98
CA LYS A 795 -27.71 -9.16 35.42
C LYS A 795 -27.55 -10.67 35.65
N LEU A 796 -28.20 -11.52 34.86
CA LEU A 796 -28.09 -12.99 34.98
C LEU A 796 -26.65 -13.49 34.76
N ILE A 797 -25.95 -12.95 33.77
CA ILE A 797 -24.55 -13.28 33.47
C ILE A 797 -23.64 -12.82 34.61
N ALA A 798 -23.85 -11.62 35.15
CA ALA A 798 -23.08 -11.12 36.28
C ALA A 798 -23.25 -12.02 37.52
N VAL A 799 -24.47 -12.46 37.83
CA VAL A 799 -24.73 -13.41 38.92
C VAL A 799 -24.00 -14.73 38.67
N ARG A 800 -24.06 -15.27 37.44
CA ARG A 800 -23.35 -16.50 37.07
C ARG A 800 -21.83 -16.37 37.27
N ASP A 801 -21.25 -15.23 36.94
CA ASP A 801 -19.81 -15.02 37.10
C ASP A 801 -19.39 -14.99 38.59
N GLU A 802 -20.23 -14.44 39.47
CA GLU A 802 -20.02 -14.55 40.92
C GLU A 802 -20.20 -16.00 41.43
N VAL A 803 -21.19 -16.73 40.91
CA VAL A 803 -21.36 -18.16 41.22
C VAL A 803 -20.14 -18.98 40.78
N LYS A 804 -19.57 -18.71 39.60
CA LYS A 804 -18.33 -19.36 39.15
C LYS A 804 -17.18 -19.15 40.13
N LYS A 805 -17.01 -17.94 40.67
CA LYS A 805 -15.98 -17.67 41.69
C LYS A 805 -16.24 -18.51 42.95
N ALA A 806 -17.48 -18.57 43.43
CA ALA A 806 -17.85 -19.39 44.58
C ALA A 806 -17.60 -20.90 44.33
N LEU A 807 -17.88 -21.38 43.11
CA LEU A 807 -17.58 -22.76 42.71
C LEU A 807 -16.08 -23.04 42.70
N GLU A 808 -15.24 -22.12 42.21
CA GLU A 808 -13.78 -22.28 42.28
C GLU A 808 -13.27 -22.33 43.72
N THR A 809 -13.82 -21.50 44.62
CA THR A 809 -13.51 -21.57 46.05
C THR A 809 -13.90 -22.94 46.62
N ALA A 810 -15.10 -23.43 46.32
CA ALA A 810 -15.56 -24.74 46.78
C ALA A 810 -14.69 -25.90 46.24
N ARG A 811 -14.16 -25.79 45.01
CA ARG A 811 -13.19 -26.76 44.47
C ARG A 811 -11.85 -26.71 45.19
N ASN A 812 -11.34 -25.52 45.47
CA ASN A 812 -10.10 -25.34 46.23
C ASN A 812 -10.23 -25.90 47.66
N ASP A 813 -11.40 -25.74 48.26
CA ASP A 813 -11.76 -26.29 49.56
C ASP A 813 -12.07 -27.80 49.51
N LYS A 814 -11.99 -28.44 48.32
CA LYS A 814 -12.28 -29.85 48.06
C LYS A 814 -13.70 -30.28 48.45
N LYS A 815 -14.66 -29.34 48.46
CA LYS A 815 -16.09 -29.63 48.69
C LYS A 815 -16.76 -30.24 47.46
N ILE A 816 -16.29 -29.85 46.27
CA ILE A 816 -16.77 -30.34 44.97
C ILE A 816 -15.57 -30.55 44.04
N GLY A 817 -15.70 -31.42 43.05
CA GLY A 817 -14.79 -31.59 41.91
C GLY A 817 -15.30 -30.84 40.68
N ALA A 818 -16.34 -31.38 40.03
CA ALA A 818 -17.02 -30.73 38.90
C ALA A 818 -18.11 -29.75 39.37
N SER A 819 -18.47 -28.74 38.57
CA SER A 819 -19.58 -27.83 38.91
C SER A 819 -20.91 -28.55 39.12
N LEU A 820 -21.15 -29.63 38.36
CA LEU A 820 -22.36 -30.44 38.50
C LEU A 820 -22.43 -31.19 39.84
N GLU A 821 -21.36 -31.28 40.62
CA GLU A 821 -21.42 -31.81 41.99
C GLU A 821 -21.96 -30.77 42.98
N ALA A 822 -22.20 -29.52 42.57
CA ALA A 822 -22.60 -28.45 43.45
C ALA A 822 -24.12 -28.28 43.55
N ALA A 823 -24.58 -27.92 44.75
CA ALA A 823 -25.81 -27.18 45.01
C ALA A 823 -25.43 -25.76 45.45
N VAL A 824 -26.06 -24.77 44.82
CA VAL A 824 -25.78 -23.35 45.07
C VAL A 824 -26.97 -22.69 45.74
N THR A 825 -26.75 -22.02 46.86
CA THR A 825 -27.77 -21.19 47.51
C THR A 825 -27.43 -19.72 47.30
N LEU A 826 -28.38 -18.97 46.75
CA LEU A 826 -28.27 -17.54 46.47
C LEU A 826 -29.10 -16.76 47.49
N TYR A 827 -28.43 -15.93 48.28
CA TYR A 827 -29.03 -15.07 49.30
C TYR A 827 -29.10 -13.66 48.74
N CYS A 828 -30.31 -13.16 48.51
CA CYS A 828 -30.49 -11.78 48.03
C CYS A 828 -31.86 -11.21 48.39
N GLY A 829 -32.00 -9.89 48.27
CA GLY A 829 -33.27 -9.16 48.42
C GLY A 829 -33.56 -8.26 47.21
N GLY A 830 -34.64 -7.49 47.31
CA GLY A 830 -35.02 -6.47 46.33
C GLY A 830 -35.11 -6.98 44.89
N GLU A 831 -34.67 -6.15 43.94
CA GLU A 831 -34.76 -6.44 42.50
C GLU A 831 -33.98 -7.69 42.06
N THR A 832 -32.85 -8.00 42.71
CA THR A 832 -32.04 -9.18 42.37
C THR A 832 -32.79 -10.47 42.71
N TYR A 833 -33.46 -10.52 43.87
CA TYR A 833 -34.30 -11.66 44.22
C TYR A 833 -35.46 -11.80 43.26
N ASP A 834 -36.19 -10.71 42.98
CA ASP A 834 -37.38 -10.75 42.13
C ASP A 834 -37.02 -11.17 40.69
N LEU A 835 -35.85 -10.76 40.18
CA LEU A 835 -35.30 -11.22 38.90
C LEU A 835 -34.99 -12.72 38.93
N LEU A 836 -34.19 -13.20 39.88
CA LEU A 836 -33.79 -14.61 39.92
C LEU A 836 -34.99 -15.53 40.15
N ASN A 837 -35.96 -15.09 40.96
CA ASN A 837 -37.20 -15.82 41.22
C ASN A 837 -38.14 -15.87 39.99
N SER A 838 -37.96 -14.97 39.02
CA SER A 838 -38.72 -14.98 37.77
C SER A 838 -38.27 -16.07 36.79
N VAL A 839 -37.08 -16.65 36.99
CA VAL A 839 -36.53 -17.73 36.17
C VAL A 839 -36.81 -19.08 36.85
N PRO A 840 -37.28 -20.11 36.14
CA PRO A 840 -37.42 -21.44 36.72
C PRO A 840 -36.11 -21.92 37.35
N MET A 841 -36.15 -22.47 38.57
CA MET A 841 -34.94 -22.83 39.32
C MET A 841 -34.07 -23.86 38.59
N ASP A 842 -34.67 -24.79 37.83
CA ASP A 842 -33.94 -25.76 37.02
C ASP A 842 -33.20 -25.08 35.85
N GLU A 843 -33.80 -24.08 35.22
CA GLU A 843 -33.14 -23.27 34.18
C GLU A 843 -32.01 -22.42 34.76
N LEU A 844 -32.20 -21.91 35.98
CA LEU A 844 -31.17 -21.17 36.69
C LEU A 844 -29.99 -22.08 37.08
N ALA A 845 -30.26 -23.33 37.48
CA ALA A 845 -29.24 -24.34 37.72
C ALA A 845 -28.49 -24.73 36.44
N ASP A 846 -29.19 -24.87 35.32
CA ASP A 846 -28.58 -25.09 34.00
C ASP A 846 -27.66 -23.94 33.61
N LEU A 847 -28.13 -22.70 33.76
CA LEU A 847 -27.35 -21.49 33.48
C LEU A 847 -26.04 -21.44 34.29
N MET A 848 -26.08 -21.90 35.54
CA MET A 848 -24.94 -21.95 36.45
C MET A 848 -24.09 -23.23 36.30
N ILE A 849 -24.57 -24.22 35.54
CA ILE A 849 -23.96 -25.52 35.32
C ILE A 849 -23.76 -26.25 36.66
N VAL A 850 -24.81 -26.28 37.48
CA VAL A 850 -24.84 -26.95 38.79
C VAL A 850 -26.04 -27.90 38.87
N SER A 851 -26.04 -28.81 39.85
CA SER A 851 -27.15 -29.77 39.98
C SER A 851 -28.41 -29.14 40.59
N ARG A 852 -28.24 -28.12 41.43
CA ARG A 852 -29.36 -27.47 42.11
C ARG A 852 -29.05 -26.02 42.43
N VAL A 853 -30.07 -25.17 42.30
CA VAL A 853 -30.05 -23.80 42.80
C VAL A 853 -31.20 -23.61 43.79
N GLU A 854 -30.91 -22.96 44.90
CA GLU A 854 -31.90 -22.50 45.87
C GLU A 854 -31.80 -20.99 46.04
N LEU A 855 -32.95 -20.31 46.09
CA LEU A 855 -33.02 -18.86 46.24
C LEU A 855 -33.63 -18.50 47.61
N VAL A 856 -32.86 -17.79 48.44
CA VAL A 856 -33.24 -17.40 49.80
C VAL A 856 -33.34 -15.89 49.88
N ARG A 857 -34.48 -15.39 50.40
CA ARG A 857 -34.69 -13.96 50.59
C ARG A 857 -33.98 -13.50 51.86
N GLY A 858 -32.96 -12.66 51.74
CA GLY A 858 -32.20 -12.11 52.88
C GLY A 858 -30.68 -12.20 52.71
N GLU A 859 -29.96 -12.00 53.82
CA GLU A 859 -28.50 -12.09 53.87
C GLU A 859 -28.03 -13.51 54.23
N GLY A 860 -26.92 -13.94 53.66
CA GLY A 860 -26.30 -15.24 53.94
C GLY A 860 -25.19 -15.59 52.94
N GLY A 861 -24.40 -16.62 53.24
CA GLY A 861 -23.30 -17.04 52.37
C GLY A 861 -22.12 -16.06 52.30
N ALA A 862 -21.19 -16.33 51.39
CA ALA A 862 -20.06 -15.44 51.14
C ALA A 862 -20.50 -14.24 50.30
N ALA A 863 -20.13 -13.03 50.72
CA ALA A 863 -20.46 -11.81 49.98
C ALA A 863 -19.83 -11.81 48.58
N SER A 864 -20.61 -11.42 47.58
CA SER A 864 -20.15 -11.27 46.19
C SER A 864 -19.81 -9.82 45.86
N ALA A 865 -19.29 -9.57 44.65
CA ALA A 865 -19.10 -8.20 44.15
C ALA A 865 -20.43 -7.49 43.84
N ILE A 866 -21.54 -8.22 43.75
CA ILE A 866 -22.88 -7.67 43.57
C ILE A 866 -23.44 -7.35 44.95
N GLU A 867 -23.75 -6.07 45.19
CA GLU A 867 -24.27 -5.60 46.48
C GLU A 867 -25.55 -6.35 46.86
N GLY A 868 -25.58 -6.86 48.09
CA GLY A 868 -26.72 -7.61 48.61
C GLY A 868 -26.88 -9.04 48.07
N LEU A 869 -25.94 -9.55 47.26
CA LEU A 869 -25.89 -10.96 46.84
C LEU A 869 -24.81 -11.70 47.63
N GLY A 870 -25.24 -12.72 48.37
CA GLY A 870 -24.37 -13.70 49.01
C GLY A 870 -24.57 -15.10 48.44
N ILE A 871 -23.50 -15.89 48.40
CA ILE A 871 -23.48 -17.19 47.70
C ILE A 871 -22.87 -18.26 48.60
N THR A 872 -23.54 -19.41 48.66
CA THR A 872 -22.99 -20.63 49.25
C THR A 872 -22.95 -21.73 48.20
N ALA A 873 -21.84 -22.45 48.10
CA ALA A 873 -21.70 -23.63 47.24
C ALA A 873 -21.30 -24.84 48.09
N GLU A 874 -22.11 -25.89 48.03
CA GLU A 874 -21.92 -27.15 48.76
C GLU A 874 -22.10 -28.34 47.82
N HIS A 875 -21.73 -29.53 48.27
CA HIS A 875 -21.98 -30.75 47.50
C HIS A 875 -23.50 -31.00 47.41
N ALA A 876 -24.00 -31.26 46.21
CA ALA A 876 -25.40 -31.55 45.96
C ALA A 876 -25.82 -32.85 46.65
N SER A 877 -27.05 -32.88 47.16
CA SER A 877 -27.67 -34.06 47.76
C SER A 877 -28.17 -35.05 46.70
N GLY A 878 -28.15 -36.35 47.01
CA GLY A 878 -28.58 -37.42 46.12
C GLY A 878 -27.41 -38.14 45.46
N ASP A 879 -27.70 -38.95 44.46
CA ASP A 879 -26.70 -39.74 43.74
C ASP A 879 -26.44 -39.13 42.35
N LYS A 880 -25.33 -39.52 41.72
CA LYS A 880 -24.96 -39.05 40.37
C LYS A 880 -25.71 -39.82 39.29
N CYS A 881 -26.39 -39.11 38.39
CA CYS A 881 -26.95 -39.70 37.18
C CYS A 881 -25.82 -40.03 36.19
N GLU A 882 -25.73 -41.28 35.74
CA GLU A 882 -24.63 -41.70 34.84
C GLU A 882 -24.69 -41.09 33.43
N ARG A 883 -25.86 -40.58 33.02
CA ARG A 883 -26.06 -39.94 31.71
C ARG A 883 -25.82 -38.42 31.73
N CYS A 884 -26.54 -37.67 32.55
CA CYS A 884 -26.41 -36.20 32.60
C CYS A 884 -25.43 -35.68 33.66
N TRP A 885 -24.93 -36.55 34.52
CA TRP A 885 -23.97 -36.25 35.59
C TRP A 885 -24.46 -35.27 36.66
N LYS A 886 -25.75 -34.90 36.64
CA LYS A 886 -26.40 -34.20 37.74
C LYS A 886 -26.63 -35.12 38.94
N TYR A 887 -26.65 -34.52 40.11
CA TYR A 887 -26.96 -35.15 41.39
C TYR A 887 -28.41 -34.87 41.74
N THR A 888 -29.20 -35.94 41.86
CA THR A 888 -30.63 -35.84 42.12
C THR A 888 -31.07 -36.93 43.09
N ALA A 889 -32.14 -36.67 43.84
CA ALA A 889 -32.65 -37.60 44.85
C ALA A 889 -33.56 -38.70 44.27
N ASP A 890 -33.92 -38.62 42.98
CA ASP A 890 -34.84 -39.52 42.29
C ASP A 890 -34.14 -40.70 41.59
N ILE A 891 -32.82 -40.83 41.72
CA ILE A 891 -32.06 -41.95 41.16
C ILE A 891 -32.46 -43.25 41.89
N GLY A 892 -32.61 -44.34 41.12
CA GLY A 892 -33.13 -45.61 41.62
C GLY A 892 -34.66 -45.70 41.66
N SER A 893 -35.39 -44.62 41.36
CA SER A 893 -36.85 -44.65 41.28
C SER A 893 -37.39 -45.35 40.03
N HIS A 894 -36.58 -45.47 38.97
CA HIS A 894 -36.95 -46.11 37.71
C HIS A 894 -36.39 -47.55 37.60
N PRO A 895 -37.22 -48.61 37.68
CA PRO A 895 -36.72 -50.00 37.78
C PRO A 895 -35.85 -50.46 36.61
N ALA A 896 -36.17 -50.03 35.38
CA ALA A 896 -35.42 -50.41 34.18
C ALA A 896 -34.09 -49.64 34.03
N HIS A 897 -33.94 -48.51 34.72
CA HIS A 897 -32.82 -47.59 34.58
C HIS A 897 -32.37 -47.06 35.95
N PRO A 898 -31.85 -47.93 36.84
CA PRO A 898 -31.62 -47.59 38.25
C PRO A 898 -30.52 -46.54 38.48
N THR A 899 -29.63 -46.33 37.51
CA THR A 899 -28.53 -45.34 37.61
C THR A 899 -28.86 -43.99 36.96
N LEU A 900 -30.10 -43.81 36.49
CA LEU A 900 -30.55 -42.61 35.79
C LEU A 900 -31.58 -41.82 36.61
N CYS A 901 -31.55 -40.49 36.47
CA CYS A 901 -32.65 -39.63 36.94
C CYS A 901 -33.88 -39.79 36.04
N ALA A 902 -35.06 -39.39 36.53
CA ALA A 902 -36.33 -39.55 35.83
C ALA A 902 -36.31 -38.91 34.43
N ARG A 903 -35.71 -37.72 34.30
CA ARG A 903 -35.54 -37.03 33.00
C ARG A 903 -34.73 -37.86 32.00
N CYS A 904 -33.64 -38.47 32.44
CA CYS A 904 -32.77 -39.24 31.56
C CYS A 904 -33.38 -40.60 31.19
N ALA A 905 -34.13 -41.22 32.11
CA ALA A 905 -34.86 -42.46 31.86
C ALA A 905 -35.96 -42.24 30.80
N SER A 906 -36.77 -41.20 30.92
CA SER A 906 -37.86 -40.92 29.97
C SER A 906 -37.38 -40.69 28.53
N VAL A 907 -36.19 -40.10 28.36
CA VAL A 907 -35.59 -39.84 27.05
C VAL A 907 -34.93 -41.09 26.43
N ILE A 908 -34.66 -42.14 27.20
CA ILE A 908 -34.18 -43.43 26.64
C ILE A 908 -35.36 -44.29 26.20
N GLU A 909 -36.48 -44.20 26.91
CA GLU A 909 -37.68 -44.99 26.60
C GLU A 909 -38.52 -44.41 25.46
N GLY A 910 -38.50 -43.08 25.28
CA GLY A 910 -39.17 -42.36 24.19
C GLY A 910 -38.22 -42.00 23.07
#